data_AF-A0A1F9Z0F1-F1
#
_entry.id   AF-A0A1F9Z0F1-F1
#
_cell.length_a   1.000
_cell.length_b   1.000
_cell.length_c   1.000
_cell.angle_alpha   90.00
_cell.angle_beta   90.00
_cell.angle_gamma   90.00
#
_symmetry.space_group_name_H-M   'P 1'
#
loop_
_entity.id
_entity.type
_entity.pdbx_description
1 polymer ?
#
loop_
_entity_poly.entity_id
_entity_poly.type
_entity_poly.pdbx_seq_one_letter_code
_entity_poly.pdbx_strand_id
1 'polypeptide(L)'
;MNRKTIMPIKRIFRKTNNLLFQTYCNIRTSFYNFYKVKNSFAGFTLVEMLLTIVILAIVVLSLTKIQYFMSTNSLRIKEKSFATQKTIQMMEELRSLVAGSEKSQISVLDDYDDGNQYYPVLTIDKSLTDPLTPSSNNVKIQDGWKYLRRINILKNPEDKYTRKVYIRVYKTSLSNPSVPSETLAETFGILKTLSAHYEPTQVYDLYILALENVPGWWSSMATMKFMFEGIVRDFQIRNPRLNIRTHWITRIGYGRDKQYKPYINSDKSTKDASNPMPSVYFYPGKTHDTWDSSGTEQYFYHPSLLAGKVTIDGLEKLNQNYPMCDMYNHAVRYPEEVDLYKKYNPSEISLRMFLEKINTEPIPFKNMIFVNLHGQLIPTPPMRNYSDAAKDPQSFPYVRVVTHPENLQSGSTAKLRVYSYVTNPGSYSGINPIPNISVYLPNSIPGSISVEYISGNSATAYQRNLATVGGSQGQYRINTPAPTTGTLITLYGSPVLHPINGSNQGLPPSQRLYGMEYIPCAVSTPNIAQPFNDFDLTKVGNNHAKNTARWIITLNNLSNTASIETPHYIQTRIGNDIYTDYPNLSETYAWVNHVPPATELYQFIGDPRHCPYLDVKINKGYNWFHTQVLTTATGYAYFEQTRNGWGGDKLEIDIPRFFQIYRDGLLNTNSIFSCMAGSSFYYYGLGGEFGSDKLPLPYGLPFIKQPWSDTAGQDSTRLYVDEIFPDRGSAFPFPDINPPTPNYPIIGNLRVIAKRDKSWYSKFWLGELYPDDQYASNWLVSGNIPTGSGNFFRVEHSSFSPLLGYGEAFTRTRKAARTSGNGCTSFFNGISASGGHFRHADMGSTPKLHSVGRYDANNSNTVTVPFNSSDPWEPFIYAAPLTVGGITLKEKLTAIFNLPIASSTVVAPRPITINCDNDTPTEWSNTVYSSIRTTLSIPEFSSNKRVFYGSDYNIPSEGGKIPTDVNKDHDKFKPYYASSVVKMNNAINSSYFVFSGFLPQGDTGAAEMGKYVLMTIIRTFLDGGQYLGNDKISQIPLVDITNPSVIDEFNNPSTINVIWNADWQRWDSEPSNLKNYTEEYTSTYSESTELIYSIKYSSDNARTWYYCGENEKTTPGQKYSDNNPSHNTTSPFADKWYKPSPYVWDVSTFPKGSYIIRVECYRKSIDLHYSYDQIQIYLNR
;
A
#
# COMPACT_ATOMS: atom_id res chain seq x y z
N MET A 1 37.40 -2.78 -23.67
CA MET A 1 37.40 -3.19 -25.10
C MET A 1 38.70 -3.88 -25.49
N ASN A 2 38.58 -5.16 -25.86
CA ASN A 2 39.44 -6.11 -26.58
C ASN A 2 40.98 -5.94 -26.76
N ARG A 3 41.71 -6.97 -26.29
CA ARG A 3 43.10 -7.36 -26.61
C ARG A 3 43.42 -7.56 -28.11
N LYS A 4 42.48 -7.32 -29.04
CA LYS A 4 42.64 -7.53 -30.50
C LYS A 4 43.17 -6.30 -31.28
N THR A 5 43.20 -5.10 -30.69
CA THR A 5 43.70 -3.87 -31.35
C THR A 5 45.17 -3.51 -31.07
N ILE A 6 45.83 -4.18 -30.10
CA ILE A 6 47.25 -3.95 -29.79
C ILE A 6 48.19 -4.77 -30.69
N MET A 7 47.71 -5.88 -31.26
CA MET A 7 48.49 -6.75 -32.15
C MET A 7 48.95 -6.08 -33.46
N PRO A 8 48.13 -5.27 -34.17
CA PRO A 8 48.57 -4.60 -35.40
C PRO A 8 49.66 -3.55 -35.15
N ILE A 9 49.55 -2.75 -34.09
CA ILE A 9 50.51 -1.67 -33.78
C ILE A 9 51.87 -2.26 -33.39
N LYS A 10 51.91 -3.31 -32.56
CA LYS A 10 53.17 -4.01 -32.24
C LYS A 10 53.81 -4.64 -33.49
N ARG A 11 53.01 -5.15 -34.43
CA ARG A 11 53.49 -5.75 -35.68
C ARG A 11 54.02 -4.69 -36.66
N ILE A 12 53.40 -3.51 -36.69
CA ILE A 12 53.87 -2.34 -37.44
C ILE A 12 55.19 -1.85 -36.85
N PHE A 13 55.27 -1.58 -35.54
CA PHE A 13 56.52 -1.15 -34.89
C PHE A 13 57.66 -2.16 -35.05
N ARG A 14 57.37 -3.47 -34.99
CA ARG A 14 58.37 -4.52 -35.25
C ARG A 14 58.81 -4.54 -36.72
N LYS A 15 57.90 -4.28 -37.67
CA LYS A 15 58.24 -4.12 -39.09
C LYS A 15 59.07 -2.87 -39.33
N THR A 16 58.71 -1.71 -38.77
CA THR A 16 59.50 -0.47 -38.92
C THR A 16 60.86 -0.59 -38.24
N ASN A 17 60.97 -1.19 -37.05
CA ASN A 17 62.27 -1.44 -36.42
C ASN A 17 63.11 -2.44 -37.21
N ASN A 18 62.53 -3.52 -37.74
CA ASN A 18 63.28 -4.44 -38.60
C ASN A 18 63.71 -3.77 -39.91
N LEU A 19 62.87 -2.90 -40.50
CA LEU A 19 63.22 -2.16 -41.70
C LEU A 19 64.34 -1.15 -41.43
N LEU A 20 64.27 -0.41 -40.32
CA LEU A 20 65.32 0.51 -39.88
C LEU A 20 66.62 -0.25 -39.55
N PHE A 21 66.53 -1.42 -38.91
CA PHE A 21 67.68 -2.27 -38.63
C PHE A 21 68.30 -2.86 -39.90
N GLN A 22 67.48 -3.32 -40.86
CA GLN A 22 67.96 -3.74 -42.18
C GLN A 22 68.61 -2.58 -42.94
N THR A 23 68.01 -1.39 -42.88
CA THR A 23 68.57 -0.20 -43.53
C THR A 23 69.89 0.19 -42.85
N TYR A 24 69.98 0.12 -41.53
CA TYR A 24 71.21 0.33 -40.77
C TYR A 24 72.28 -0.72 -41.10
N CYS A 25 71.93 -2.01 -41.17
CA CYS A 25 72.84 -3.08 -41.57
C CYS A 25 73.29 -2.95 -43.03
N ASN A 26 72.40 -2.56 -43.94
CA ASN A 26 72.75 -2.33 -45.35
C ASN A 26 73.65 -1.11 -45.50
N ILE A 27 73.35 0.00 -44.82
CA ILE A 27 74.22 1.18 -44.78
C ILE A 27 75.58 0.82 -44.16
N ARG A 28 75.61 0.06 -43.06
CA ARG A 28 76.87 -0.39 -42.42
C ARG A 28 77.67 -1.31 -43.33
N THR A 29 77.02 -2.23 -44.05
CA THR A 29 77.69 -3.13 -45.01
C THR A 29 78.20 -2.36 -46.23
N SER A 30 77.43 -1.39 -46.73
CA SER A 30 77.86 -0.48 -47.81
C SER A 30 79.01 0.42 -47.38
N PHE A 31 78.98 0.99 -46.18
CA PHE A 31 80.10 1.77 -45.64
C PHE A 31 81.33 0.90 -45.34
N TYR A 32 81.14 -0.33 -44.85
CA TYR A 32 82.23 -1.27 -44.63
C TYR A 32 82.88 -1.72 -45.95
N ASN A 33 82.08 -1.92 -47.01
CA ASN A 33 82.60 -2.20 -48.35
C ASN A 33 83.26 -0.97 -48.99
N PHE A 34 82.75 0.24 -48.74
CA PHE A 34 83.37 1.48 -49.19
C PHE A 34 84.74 1.72 -48.54
N TYR A 35 84.87 1.42 -47.24
CA TYR A 35 86.15 1.53 -46.52
C TYR A 35 87.12 0.37 -46.77
N LYS A 36 86.70 -0.73 -47.42
CA LYS A 36 87.58 -1.89 -47.73
C LYS A 36 88.32 -1.76 -49.06
N VAL A 37 88.16 -0.64 -49.78
CA VAL A 37 89.09 -0.26 -50.86
C VAL A 37 90.38 0.25 -50.21
N LYS A 38 91.37 -0.64 -50.13
CA LYS A 38 92.73 -0.35 -49.65
C LYS A 38 93.35 0.77 -50.49
N ASN A 39 93.49 1.93 -49.85
CA ASN A 39 94.44 3.03 -50.06
C ASN A 39 95.18 3.08 -51.41
N SER A 40 94.64 3.84 -52.36
CA SER A 40 95.48 4.80 -53.08
C SER A 40 95.12 6.18 -52.57
N PHE A 41 96.04 6.86 -51.88
CA PHE A 41 95.91 8.30 -51.60
C PHE A 41 95.98 9.05 -52.94
N ALA A 42 94.83 9.19 -53.58
CA ALA A 42 94.59 10.08 -54.71
C ALA A 42 93.63 11.18 -54.20
N GLY A 43 94.00 12.45 -54.40
CA GLY A 43 93.20 13.58 -53.96
C GLY A 43 91.76 13.52 -54.50
N PHE A 44 90.82 14.10 -53.75
CA PHE A 44 89.40 14.15 -54.12
C PHE A 44 89.25 14.59 -55.57
N THR A 45 88.56 13.79 -56.37
CA THR A 45 88.27 14.18 -57.74
C THR A 45 87.31 15.37 -57.74
N LEU A 46 87.44 16.26 -58.73
CA LEU A 46 86.54 17.42 -58.88
C LEU A 46 85.05 17.01 -58.82
N VAL A 47 84.73 15.83 -59.35
CA VAL A 47 83.37 15.26 -59.38
C VAL A 47 82.87 14.93 -57.97
N GLU A 48 83.70 14.37 -57.09
CA GLU A 48 83.32 14.07 -55.70
C GLU A 48 83.13 15.34 -54.85
N MET A 49 83.96 16.36 -55.07
CA MET A 49 83.79 17.69 -54.45
C MET A 49 82.49 18.36 -54.90
N LEU A 50 82.14 18.27 -56.19
CA LEU A 50 80.87 18.79 -56.71
C LEU A 50 79.66 18.03 -56.14
N LEU A 51 79.73 16.69 -56.05
CA LEU A 51 78.67 15.85 -55.49
C LEU A 51 78.43 16.14 -54.00
N THR A 52 79.49 16.31 -53.21
CA THR A 52 79.37 16.66 -51.78
C THR A 52 78.78 18.05 -51.56
N ILE A 53 79.16 19.05 -52.37
CA ILE A 53 78.54 20.40 -52.32
C ILE A 53 77.05 20.34 -52.68
N VAL A 54 76.66 19.56 -53.68
CA VAL A 54 75.24 19.41 -54.08
C VAL A 54 74.43 18.72 -52.97
N ILE A 55 74.97 17.65 -52.36
CA ILE A 55 74.30 16.97 -51.24
C ILE A 55 74.17 17.92 -50.04
N LEU A 56 75.21 18.68 -49.70
CA LEU A 56 75.17 19.65 -48.62
C LEU A 56 74.13 20.76 -48.89
N ALA A 57 74.05 21.27 -50.12
CA ALA A 57 73.06 22.28 -50.51
C ALA A 57 71.62 21.75 -50.38
N ILE A 58 71.36 20.49 -50.78
CA ILE A 58 70.03 19.86 -50.63
C ILE A 58 69.67 19.69 -49.15
N VAL A 59 70.62 19.29 -48.30
CA VAL A 59 70.39 19.14 -46.85
C VAL A 59 70.11 20.49 -46.19
N VAL A 60 70.87 21.53 -46.52
CA VAL A 60 70.68 22.88 -45.97
C VAL A 60 69.31 23.44 -46.37
N LEU A 61 68.91 23.32 -47.65
CA LEU A 61 67.60 23.77 -48.15
C LEU A 61 66.44 22.99 -47.49
N SER A 62 66.62 21.70 -47.24
CA SER A 62 65.63 20.85 -46.56
C SER A 62 65.46 21.24 -45.09
N LEU A 63 66.56 21.51 -44.38
CA LEU A 63 66.55 21.99 -42.99
C LEU A 63 65.87 23.35 -42.86
N THR A 64 66.12 24.29 -43.78
CA THR A 64 65.45 25.60 -43.77
C THR A 64 63.95 25.48 -43.99
N LYS A 65 63.51 24.61 -44.92
CA LYS A 65 62.08 24.34 -45.13
C LYS A 65 61.41 23.69 -43.92
N ILE A 66 62.06 22.74 -43.26
CA ILE A 66 61.54 22.10 -42.04
C ILE A 66 61.44 23.13 -40.90
N GLN A 67 62.46 23.96 -40.71
CA GLN A 67 62.45 24.99 -39.67
C GLN A 67 61.36 26.04 -39.92
N TYR A 68 61.16 26.45 -41.19
CA TYR A 68 60.06 27.32 -41.59
C TYR A 68 58.67 26.68 -41.35
N PHE A 69 58.50 25.40 -41.70
CA PHE A 69 57.28 24.65 -41.44
C PHE A 69 57.00 24.47 -39.93
N MET A 70 58.02 24.18 -39.12
CA MET A 70 57.86 24.07 -37.66
C MET A 70 57.51 25.42 -37.02
N SER A 71 58.15 26.50 -37.46
CA SER A 71 57.88 27.87 -36.97
C SER A 71 56.44 28.30 -37.27
N THR A 72 55.99 28.12 -38.51
CA THR A 72 54.62 28.46 -38.93
C THR A 72 53.55 27.63 -38.22
N ASN A 73 53.80 26.32 -38.00
CA ASN A 73 52.87 25.48 -37.23
C ASN A 73 52.85 25.84 -35.73
N SER A 74 54.00 26.15 -35.13
CA SER A 74 54.08 26.58 -33.73
C SER A 74 53.30 27.87 -33.49
N LEU A 75 53.41 28.84 -34.42
CA LEU A 75 52.61 30.06 -34.40
C LEU A 75 51.11 29.76 -34.52
N ARG A 76 50.70 28.91 -35.47
CA ARG A 76 49.29 28.53 -35.64
C ARG A 76 48.71 27.84 -34.41
N ILE A 77 49.47 26.98 -33.73
CA ILE A 77 49.04 26.32 -32.48
C ILE A 77 48.84 27.35 -31.36
N LYS A 78 49.77 28.32 -31.21
CA LYS A 78 49.62 29.39 -30.22
C LYS A 78 48.37 30.24 -30.48
N GLU A 79 48.10 30.58 -31.74
CA GLU A 79 46.92 31.36 -32.13
C GLU A 79 45.61 30.59 -31.86
N LYS A 80 45.55 29.30 -32.16
CA LYS A 80 44.38 28.46 -31.83
C LYS A 80 44.17 28.32 -30.33
N SER A 81 45.25 28.14 -29.56
CA SER A 81 45.16 28.05 -28.10
C SER A 81 44.58 29.33 -27.48
N PHE A 82 45.06 30.50 -27.92
CA PHE A 82 44.53 31.79 -27.50
C PHE A 82 43.06 31.96 -27.87
N ALA A 83 42.69 31.65 -29.11
CA ALA A 83 41.30 31.74 -29.57
C ALA A 83 40.36 30.84 -28.75
N THR A 84 40.76 29.61 -28.43
CA THR A 84 39.98 28.69 -27.58
C THR A 84 39.79 29.22 -26.15
N GLN A 85 40.84 29.81 -25.56
CA GLN A 85 40.70 30.44 -24.24
C GLN A 85 39.68 31.59 -24.27
N LYS A 86 39.68 32.39 -25.34
CA LYS A 86 38.74 33.51 -25.50
C LYS A 86 37.31 33.07 -25.78
N THR A 87 37.08 32.02 -26.56
CA THR A 87 35.72 31.49 -26.77
C THR A 87 35.13 30.95 -25.46
N ILE A 88 35.93 30.27 -24.63
CA ILE A 88 35.49 29.78 -23.31
C ILE A 88 35.22 30.94 -22.35
N GLN A 89 36.12 31.93 -22.30
CA GLN A 89 35.94 33.11 -21.45
C GLN A 89 34.60 33.82 -21.76
N MET A 90 34.32 34.11 -23.03
CA MET A 90 33.06 34.74 -23.43
C MET A 90 31.82 33.87 -23.14
N MET A 91 31.95 32.55 -23.21
CA MET A 91 30.86 31.63 -22.83
C MET A 91 30.55 31.72 -21.34
N GLU A 92 31.58 31.81 -20.49
CA GLU A 92 31.39 31.96 -19.04
C GLU A 92 30.93 33.36 -18.65
N GLU A 93 31.33 34.41 -19.38
CA GLU A 93 30.75 35.75 -19.23
C GLU A 93 29.25 35.74 -19.55
N LEU A 94 28.81 35.07 -20.64
CA LEU A 94 27.39 34.94 -20.97
C LEU A 94 26.64 34.09 -19.94
N ARG A 95 27.25 33.01 -19.45
CA ARG A 95 26.67 32.18 -18.38
C ARG A 95 26.48 32.99 -17.10
N SER A 96 27.47 33.80 -16.73
CA SER A 96 27.41 34.69 -15.57
C SER A 96 26.33 35.77 -15.75
N LEU A 97 26.18 36.33 -16.95
CA LEU A 97 25.12 37.30 -17.27
C LEU A 97 23.72 36.70 -17.06
N VAL A 98 23.51 35.46 -17.51
CA VAL A 98 22.25 34.72 -17.30
C VAL A 98 22.02 34.39 -15.83
N ALA A 99 23.08 34.14 -15.06
CA ALA A 99 22.99 33.88 -13.62
C ALA A 99 22.75 35.14 -12.78
N GLY A 100 23.28 36.30 -13.18
CA GLY A 100 23.12 37.58 -12.46
C GLY A 100 21.88 38.38 -12.87
N SER A 101 21.31 38.10 -14.04
CA SER A 101 20.09 38.75 -14.55
C SER A 101 18.88 37.86 -14.29
N GLU A 102 18.59 37.55 -13.03
CA GLU A 102 17.47 36.68 -12.63
C GLU A 102 16.07 37.18 -13.09
N LYS A 103 15.96 38.35 -13.76
CA LYS A 103 14.67 38.98 -14.13
C LYS A 103 14.49 39.62 -15.50
N SER A 104 15.51 39.79 -16.33
CA SER A 104 15.24 40.30 -17.69
C SER A 104 15.11 39.13 -18.66
N GLN A 105 13.99 39.12 -19.38
CA GLN A 105 13.57 38.16 -20.40
C GLN A 105 14.75 37.51 -21.14
N ILE A 106 14.63 36.24 -21.53
CA ILE A 106 15.63 35.55 -22.37
C ILE A 106 15.96 36.28 -23.70
N SER A 107 15.19 37.30 -24.08
CA SER A 107 15.51 38.27 -25.14
C SER A 107 16.78 39.09 -24.86
N VAL A 108 17.23 39.22 -23.61
CA VAL A 108 18.51 39.87 -23.28
C VAL A 108 19.68 39.13 -23.91
N LEU A 109 19.61 37.80 -24.03
CA LEU A 109 20.58 37.05 -24.81
C LEU A 109 20.48 37.40 -26.30
N ASP A 110 19.28 37.64 -26.83
CA ASP A 110 19.11 38.01 -28.24
C ASP A 110 19.84 39.34 -28.57
N ASP A 111 20.03 40.26 -27.60
CA ASP A 111 20.80 41.52 -27.77
C ASP A 111 22.33 41.35 -27.92
N TYR A 112 22.83 40.12 -27.76
CA TYR A 112 24.25 39.77 -27.95
C TYR A 112 24.46 38.92 -29.22
N ASP A 113 23.46 38.77 -30.07
CA ASP A 113 23.64 38.20 -31.41
C ASP A 113 24.32 39.23 -32.32
N ASP A 114 25.52 38.91 -32.78
CA ASP A 114 26.29 39.75 -33.72
C ASP A 114 25.73 39.65 -35.15
N GLY A 115 24.74 38.76 -35.39
CA GLY A 115 24.16 38.53 -36.71
C GLY A 115 25.24 38.07 -37.69
N ASN A 116 25.45 38.85 -38.77
CA ASN A 116 26.51 38.64 -39.78
C ASN A 116 27.76 39.53 -39.59
N GLN A 117 27.81 40.33 -38.54
CA GLN A 117 28.91 41.26 -38.28
C GLN A 117 30.06 40.58 -37.52
N TYR A 118 31.25 41.17 -37.63
CA TYR A 118 32.46 40.70 -36.95
C TYR A 118 33.02 41.82 -36.07
N TYR A 119 33.32 41.49 -34.81
CA TYR A 119 33.78 42.48 -33.84
C TYR A 119 35.22 42.20 -33.38
N PRO A 120 36.07 43.24 -33.24
CA PRO A 120 37.45 43.06 -32.78
C PRO A 120 37.60 42.94 -31.26
N VAL A 121 36.59 43.32 -30.48
CA VAL A 121 36.60 43.21 -29.02
C VAL A 121 36.25 41.76 -28.61
N LEU A 122 37.18 41.05 -27.96
CA LEU A 122 37.04 39.64 -27.60
C LEU A 122 36.45 39.41 -26.18
N THR A 123 35.42 40.18 -25.82
CA THR A 123 34.66 40.07 -24.55
C THR A 123 33.22 40.54 -24.76
N ILE A 124 32.25 40.04 -24.00
CA ILE A 124 30.85 40.49 -24.12
C ILE A 124 30.55 41.81 -23.38
N ASP A 125 31.50 42.33 -22.60
CA ASP A 125 31.32 43.58 -21.89
C ASP A 125 31.20 44.77 -22.88
N LYS A 126 29.99 45.31 -23.02
CA LYS A 126 29.68 46.43 -23.93
C LYS A 126 30.27 47.77 -23.45
N SER A 127 30.74 47.87 -22.21
CA SER A 127 31.40 49.09 -21.71
C SER A 127 32.82 49.27 -22.25
N LEU A 128 33.43 48.18 -22.74
CA LEU A 128 34.78 48.17 -23.27
C LEU A 128 34.76 48.29 -24.79
N THR A 129 35.10 49.47 -25.32
CA THR A 129 35.16 49.73 -26.77
C THR A 129 36.55 49.51 -27.37
N ASP A 130 37.59 49.43 -26.54
CA ASP A 130 38.98 49.27 -26.99
C ASP A 130 39.39 47.77 -27.01
N PRO A 131 39.74 47.19 -28.18
CA PRO A 131 40.19 45.81 -28.29
C PRO A 131 41.53 45.48 -27.60
N LEU A 132 42.33 46.49 -27.20
CA LEU A 132 43.58 46.31 -26.43
C LEU A 132 43.36 46.11 -24.93
N THR A 133 42.14 46.31 -24.44
CA THR A 133 41.82 46.11 -23.02
C THR A 133 42.25 44.73 -22.53
N PRO A 134 42.72 44.58 -21.28
CA PRO A 134 43.18 43.28 -20.76
C PRO A 134 42.14 42.14 -20.92
N SER A 135 40.85 42.47 -20.83
CA SER A 135 39.74 41.53 -21.01
C SER A 135 39.62 40.99 -22.45
N SER A 136 39.90 41.82 -23.47
CA SER A 136 39.93 41.42 -24.89
C SER A 136 41.30 40.87 -25.30
N ASN A 137 42.38 41.56 -24.91
CA ASN A 137 43.79 41.25 -25.19
C ASN A 137 44.05 40.95 -26.67
N ASN A 138 43.42 41.71 -27.57
CA ASN A 138 43.60 41.55 -29.00
C ASN A 138 44.88 42.28 -29.46
N VAL A 139 45.50 41.80 -30.54
CA VAL A 139 46.75 42.35 -31.04
C VAL A 139 46.46 43.21 -32.26
N LYS A 140 46.98 44.44 -32.27
CA LYS A 140 46.85 45.33 -33.42
C LYS A 140 47.79 44.89 -34.55
N ILE A 141 47.28 44.89 -35.78
CA ILE A 141 48.05 44.71 -37.03
C ILE A 141 47.83 45.97 -37.86
N GLN A 142 48.85 46.49 -38.56
CA GLN A 142 48.79 47.69 -39.43
C GLN A 142 47.51 48.55 -39.31
N ASP A 143 46.49 48.28 -40.14
CA ASP A 143 45.21 49.01 -40.19
C ASP A 143 43.99 48.26 -39.59
N GLY A 144 44.20 47.27 -38.72
CA GLY A 144 43.12 46.57 -38.02
C GLY A 144 43.56 45.63 -36.89
N TRP A 145 42.78 44.57 -36.65
CA TRP A 145 42.97 43.68 -35.52
C TRP A 145 43.32 42.27 -35.97
N LYS A 146 44.09 41.54 -35.17
CA LYS A 146 44.54 40.19 -35.52
C LYS A 146 43.42 39.15 -35.45
N TYR A 147 42.50 39.33 -34.51
CA TYR A 147 41.38 38.42 -34.27
C TYR A 147 40.04 39.16 -34.37
N LEU A 148 39.02 38.46 -34.86
CA LEU A 148 37.64 38.90 -34.86
C LEU A 148 36.78 37.85 -34.16
N ARG A 149 35.76 38.27 -33.43
CA ARG A 149 34.74 37.38 -32.88
C ARG A 149 33.42 37.50 -33.64
N ARG A 150 32.61 36.46 -33.49
CA ARG A 150 31.18 36.47 -33.84
C ARG A 150 30.42 35.58 -32.87
N ILE A 151 29.39 36.14 -32.26
CA ILE A 151 28.44 35.44 -31.39
C ILE A 151 27.12 35.29 -32.15
N ASN A 152 26.58 34.07 -32.17
CA ASN A 152 25.27 33.80 -32.75
C ASN A 152 24.36 33.13 -31.73
N ILE A 153 23.14 33.66 -31.60
CA ILE A 153 22.19 33.22 -30.59
C ILE A 153 20.90 32.79 -31.31
N LEU A 154 20.66 31.49 -31.30
CA LEU A 154 19.51 30.88 -31.98
C LEU A 154 18.44 30.48 -30.96
N LYS A 155 17.19 30.80 -31.28
CA LYS A 155 16.00 30.40 -30.51
C LYS A 155 15.77 28.90 -30.67
N ASN A 156 15.45 28.21 -29.58
CA ASN A 156 15.04 26.81 -29.62
C ASN A 156 13.52 26.72 -29.82
N PRO A 157 13.00 26.08 -30.88
CA PRO A 157 11.57 26.00 -31.13
C PRO A 157 10.82 25.09 -30.13
N GLU A 158 11.51 24.14 -29.51
CA GLU A 158 10.89 23.19 -28.55
C GLU A 158 10.82 23.71 -27.11
N ASP A 159 11.66 24.69 -26.73
CA ASP A 159 11.65 25.28 -25.39
C ASP A 159 11.95 26.79 -25.49
N LYS A 160 10.91 27.58 -25.18
CA LYS A 160 10.92 29.05 -25.28
C LYS A 160 11.99 29.71 -24.40
N TYR A 161 12.44 29.00 -23.36
CA TYR A 161 13.38 29.48 -22.33
C TYR A 161 14.82 28.95 -22.50
N THR A 162 15.15 28.36 -23.65
CA THR A 162 16.53 28.02 -24.00
C THR A 162 17.03 28.78 -25.24
N ARG A 163 18.34 29.05 -25.26
CA ARG A 163 19.07 29.57 -26.41
C ARG A 163 20.27 28.70 -26.74
N LYS A 164 20.48 28.48 -28.04
CA LYS A 164 21.69 27.87 -28.59
C LYS A 164 22.68 28.98 -28.90
N VAL A 165 23.79 29.01 -28.19
CA VAL A 165 24.82 30.05 -28.30
C VAL A 165 26.05 29.47 -28.98
N TYR A 166 26.45 30.10 -30.08
CA TYR A 166 27.69 29.82 -30.81
C TYR A 166 28.63 30.99 -30.67
N ILE A 167 29.86 30.72 -30.23
CA ILE A 167 30.93 31.73 -30.15
C ILE A 167 32.08 31.28 -31.02
N ARG A 168 32.45 32.11 -31.99
CA ARG A 168 33.54 31.83 -32.93
C ARG A 168 34.57 32.94 -32.90
N VAL A 169 35.84 32.58 -32.95
CA VAL A 169 36.97 33.51 -33.10
C VAL A 169 37.71 33.18 -34.39
N TYR A 170 37.89 34.20 -35.22
CA TYR A 170 38.50 34.14 -36.54
C TYR A 170 39.84 34.88 -36.54
N LYS A 171 40.74 34.45 -37.40
CA LYS A 171 41.91 35.22 -37.82
C LYS A 171 41.52 36.17 -38.93
N THR A 172 42.02 37.40 -38.90
CA THR A 172 41.75 38.38 -39.96
C THR A 172 42.55 38.12 -41.24
N SER A 173 42.02 38.59 -42.37
CA SER A 173 42.76 38.60 -43.63
C SER A 173 43.83 39.69 -43.63
N LEU A 174 45.03 39.36 -44.12
CA LEU A 174 46.12 40.32 -44.27
C LEU A 174 45.84 41.40 -45.33
N SER A 175 44.94 41.13 -46.28
CA SER A 175 44.56 42.08 -47.34
C SER A 175 43.37 42.98 -46.97
N ASN A 176 42.53 42.55 -46.02
CA ASN A 176 41.43 43.34 -45.48
C ASN A 176 41.20 42.94 -44.00
N PRO A 177 41.72 43.73 -43.05
CA PRO A 177 41.61 43.42 -41.61
C PRO A 177 40.19 43.38 -41.04
N SER A 178 39.17 43.76 -41.80
CA SER A 178 37.75 43.71 -41.38
C SER A 178 37.05 42.41 -41.79
N VAL A 179 37.72 41.52 -42.55
CA VAL A 179 37.15 40.29 -43.09
C VAL A 179 37.87 39.07 -42.47
N PRO A 180 37.13 38.02 -42.05
CA PRO A 180 37.74 36.80 -41.53
C PRO A 180 38.44 36.00 -42.63
N SER A 181 39.53 35.33 -42.27
CA SER A 181 40.31 34.44 -43.15
C SER A 181 40.16 32.96 -42.75
N GLU A 182 40.41 32.63 -41.49
CA GLU A 182 40.32 31.26 -40.95
C GLU A 182 39.61 31.28 -39.59
N THR A 183 38.70 30.33 -39.35
CA THR A 183 38.15 30.08 -38.01
C THR A 183 39.21 29.41 -37.14
N LEU A 184 39.62 30.08 -36.05
CA LEU A 184 40.64 29.56 -35.13
C LEU A 184 40.05 28.66 -34.04
N ALA A 185 38.90 29.05 -33.49
CA ALA A 185 38.18 28.30 -32.46
C ALA A 185 36.66 28.56 -32.53
N GLU A 186 35.88 27.55 -32.14
CA GLU A 186 34.42 27.61 -32.01
C GLU A 186 34.01 26.89 -30.72
N THR A 187 33.02 27.43 -30.02
CA THR A 187 32.40 26.80 -28.85
C THR A 187 30.87 26.93 -28.95
N PHE A 188 30.18 25.87 -28.53
CA PHE A 188 28.73 25.78 -28.52
C PHE A 188 28.23 25.52 -27.09
N GLY A 189 27.15 26.19 -26.69
CA GLY A 189 26.48 25.98 -25.42
C GLY A 189 24.97 26.19 -25.52
N ILE A 190 24.23 25.55 -24.62
CA ILE A 190 22.80 25.82 -24.41
C ILE A 190 22.68 26.57 -23.09
N LEU A 191 22.13 27.78 -23.14
CA LEU A 191 21.86 28.60 -21.96
C LEU A 191 20.35 28.64 -21.69
N LYS A 192 19.98 28.56 -20.40
CA LYS A 192 18.60 28.60 -19.91
C LYS A 192 18.46 29.67 -18.83
N THR A 193 17.41 30.48 -18.88
CA THR A 193 17.08 31.44 -17.81
C THR A 193 16.29 30.74 -16.69
N LEU A 194 16.60 31.04 -15.42
CA LEU A 194 15.91 30.47 -14.25
C LEU A 194 14.58 31.18 -13.99
N SER A 195 13.59 30.99 -14.87
CA SER A 195 12.19 31.24 -14.52
C SER A 195 11.55 29.90 -14.18
N ALA A 196 11.16 29.69 -12.92
CA ALA A 196 10.35 28.53 -12.55
C ALA A 196 8.95 28.74 -13.12
N HIS A 197 8.66 28.09 -14.25
CA HIS A 197 7.30 28.00 -14.76
C HIS A 197 6.58 26.88 -14.01
N TYR A 198 5.48 27.21 -13.36
CA TYR A 198 4.59 26.25 -12.74
C TYR A 198 3.36 26.10 -13.65
N GLU A 199 2.93 24.86 -13.85
CA GLU A 199 1.70 24.57 -14.58
C GLU A 199 0.58 24.24 -13.59
N PRO A 200 -0.66 24.63 -13.91
CA PRO A 200 -1.77 24.30 -13.02
C PRO A 200 -2.02 22.81 -12.95
N THR A 201 -2.23 22.30 -11.74
CA THR A 201 -2.23 20.86 -11.44
C THR A 201 -3.51 20.43 -10.74
N GLN A 202 -4.03 19.26 -11.09
CA GLN A 202 -5.09 18.57 -10.35
C GLN A 202 -4.51 17.40 -9.57
N VAL A 203 -4.86 17.30 -8.29
CA VAL A 203 -4.39 16.30 -7.36
C VAL A 203 -5.53 15.34 -7.02
N TYR A 204 -5.31 14.06 -7.28
CA TYR A 204 -6.23 12.99 -6.90
C TYR A 204 -5.60 12.09 -5.83
N ASP A 205 -6.37 11.80 -4.79
CA ASP A 205 -5.98 10.97 -3.66
C ASP A 205 -6.29 9.49 -3.94
N LEU A 206 -5.24 8.68 -3.94
CA LEU A 206 -5.29 7.24 -4.21
C LEU A 206 -4.84 6.46 -2.97
N TYR A 207 -5.77 5.77 -2.32
CA TYR A 207 -5.51 4.85 -1.22
C TYR A 207 -5.13 3.48 -1.77
N ILE A 208 -4.07 2.88 -1.21
CA ILE A 208 -3.51 1.63 -1.71
C ILE A 208 -3.27 0.67 -0.55
N LEU A 209 -3.92 -0.49 -0.61
CA LEU A 209 -3.72 -1.57 0.36
C LEU A 209 -2.58 -2.49 -0.07
N ALA A 210 -1.51 -2.54 0.73
CA ALA A 210 -0.30 -3.31 0.47
C ALA A 210 0.37 -3.73 1.79
N LEU A 211 -0.27 -4.67 2.49
CA LEU A 211 0.13 -5.08 3.83
C LEU A 211 1.45 -5.84 3.86
N GLU A 212 2.25 -5.54 4.88
CA GLU A 212 3.60 -6.07 5.06
C GLU A 212 3.64 -7.58 5.35
N ASN A 213 2.61 -8.09 6.03
CA ASN A 213 2.57 -9.45 6.57
C ASN A 213 1.40 -10.29 6.03
N VAL A 214 0.77 -9.84 4.94
CA VAL A 214 -0.25 -10.58 4.18
C VAL A 214 0.25 -10.75 2.74
N PRO A 215 0.18 -11.93 2.13
CA PRO A 215 0.78 -12.15 0.82
C PRO A 215 -0.05 -11.52 -0.30
N GLY A 216 0.59 -11.27 -1.44
CA GLY A 216 -0.11 -11.10 -2.71
C GLY A 216 -0.34 -12.47 -3.33
N TRP A 217 -1.58 -12.80 -3.68
CA TRP A 217 -1.96 -14.16 -4.08
C TRP A 217 -1.04 -14.81 -5.12
N TRP A 218 -0.57 -14.06 -6.13
CA TRP A 218 0.23 -14.56 -7.25
C TRP A 218 1.63 -13.92 -7.34
N SER A 219 1.99 -13.03 -6.40
CA SER A 219 3.29 -12.34 -6.40
C SER A 219 3.65 -11.83 -5.01
N SER A 220 4.94 -11.74 -4.71
CA SER A 220 5.41 -11.15 -3.46
C SER A 220 4.95 -9.68 -3.38
N MET A 221 4.37 -9.30 -2.24
CA MET A 221 4.03 -7.90 -1.93
C MET A 221 5.24 -6.96 -2.09
N ALA A 222 6.45 -7.49 -1.85
CA ALA A 222 7.69 -6.75 -2.02
C ALA A 222 7.87 -6.22 -3.45
N THR A 223 7.53 -7.01 -4.46
CA THR A 223 7.64 -6.60 -5.87
C THR A 223 6.45 -5.74 -6.30
N MET A 224 5.25 -6.08 -5.83
CA MET A 224 4.02 -5.42 -6.26
C MET A 224 3.94 -3.95 -5.86
N LYS A 225 4.40 -3.60 -4.65
CA LYS A 225 4.41 -2.21 -4.18
C LYS A 225 5.27 -1.31 -5.09
N PHE A 226 6.54 -1.67 -5.30
CA PHE A 226 7.46 -0.86 -6.12
C PHE A 226 7.04 -0.78 -7.59
N MET A 227 6.48 -1.87 -8.13
CA MET A 227 5.92 -1.88 -9.47
C MET A 227 4.76 -0.87 -9.60
N PHE A 228 3.83 -0.87 -8.65
CA PHE A 228 2.68 0.05 -8.68
C PHE A 228 3.11 1.51 -8.51
N GLU A 229 4.09 1.79 -7.65
CA GLU A 229 4.73 3.12 -7.56
C GLU A 229 5.32 3.55 -8.92
N GLY A 230 5.99 2.63 -9.61
CA GLY A 230 6.51 2.88 -10.96
C GLY A 230 5.41 3.23 -11.98
N ILE A 231 4.27 2.53 -11.92
CA ILE A 231 3.11 2.78 -12.80
C ILE A 231 2.51 4.16 -12.53
N VAL A 232 2.31 4.53 -11.26
CA VAL A 232 1.77 5.84 -10.90
C VAL A 232 2.69 6.96 -11.41
N ARG A 233 4.02 6.81 -11.24
CA ARG A 233 4.99 7.78 -11.76
C ARG A 233 4.97 7.89 -13.28
N ASP A 234 4.93 6.77 -14.01
CA ASP A 234 4.83 6.77 -15.48
C ASP A 234 3.53 7.45 -15.94
N PHE A 235 2.42 7.22 -15.24
CA PHE A 235 1.14 7.87 -15.51
C PHE A 235 1.21 9.40 -15.35
N GLN A 236 1.86 9.89 -14.29
CA GLN A 236 2.05 11.32 -14.04
C GLN A 236 3.01 11.97 -15.04
N ILE A 237 4.10 11.30 -15.42
CA ILE A 237 5.06 11.82 -16.41
C ILE A 237 4.38 12.04 -17.77
N ARG A 238 3.44 11.17 -18.13
CA ARG A 238 2.67 11.26 -19.39
C ARG A 238 1.52 12.26 -19.32
N ASN A 239 1.20 12.76 -18.13
CA ASN A 239 0.12 13.72 -17.85
C ASN A 239 0.66 14.85 -16.94
N PRO A 240 1.43 15.82 -17.48
CA PRO A 240 2.26 16.76 -16.69
C PRO A 240 1.50 17.67 -15.71
N ARG A 241 0.17 17.76 -15.81
CA ARG A 241 -0.74 18.54 -14.95
C ARG A 241 -1.58 17.68 -13.99
N LEU A 242 -1.30 16.38 -13.94
CA LEU A 242 -1.93 15.41 -13.06
C LEU A 242 -0.97 14.97 -11.95
N ASN A 243 -1.41 15.12 -10.70
CA ASN A 243 -0.71 14.57 -9.56
C ASN A 243 -1.56 13.52 -8.85
N ILE A 244 -1.02 12.33 -8.63
CA ILE A 244 -1.69 11.29 -7.84
C ILE A 244 -0.97 11.22 -6.50
N ARG A 245 -1.65 11.67 -5.44
CA ARG A 245 -1.14 11.57 -4.07
C ARG A 245 -1.50 10.19 -3.52
N THR A 246 -0.50 9.34 -3.37
CA THR A 246 -0.67 7.97 -2.89
C THR A 246 -0.67 7.90 -1.37
N HIS A 247 -1.68 7.25 -0.79
CA HIS A 247 -1.79 6.95 0.64
C HIS A 247 -1.67 5.44 0.84
N TRP A 248 -0.54 5.01 1.40
CA TRP A 248 -0.27 3.59 1.62
C TRP A 248 -0.88 3.10 2.93
N ILE A 249 -1.41 1.88 2.89
CA ILE A 249 -1.84 1.13 4.07
C ILE A 249 -1.00 -0.16 4.08
N THR A 250 0.06 -0.16 4.88
CA THR A 250 1.01 -1.29 4.97
C THR A 250 0.88 -2.13 6.23
N ARG A 251 0.19 -1.62 7.26
CA ARG A 251 0.04 -2.31 8.55
C ARG A 251 -1.37 -2.84 8.72
N ILE A 252 -1.50 -4.11 9.11
CA ILE A 252 -2.83 -4.68 9.36
C ILE A 252 -3.46 -4.16 10.67
N GLY A 253 -2.64 -4.02 11.72
CA GLY A 253 -2.99 -3.57 13.06
C GLY A 253 -1.79 -3.69 14.01
N TYR A 254 -2.04 -3.53 15.31
CA TYR A 254 -1.03 -3.69 16.38
C TYR A 254 -1.36 -4.92 17.22
N GLY A 255 -0.38 -5.78 17.49
CA GLY A 255 -0.61 -7.05 18.20
C GLY A 255 -0.76 -6.87 19.72
N ARG A 256 -1.61 -7.71 20.34
CA ARG A 256 -1.92 -7.69 21.79
C ARG A 256 -0.77 -8.10 22.70
N ASP A 257 -0.07 -9.19 22.37
CA ASP A 257 1.11 -9.63 23.13
C ASP A 257 2.31 -8.75 22.76
N LYS A 258 2.84 -7.98 23.73
CA LYS A 258 3.93 -7.02 23.52
C LYS A 258 5.30 -7.67 23.26
N GLN A 259 5.45 -8.94 23.63
CA GLN A 259 6.68 -9.73 23.51
C GLN A 259 6.70 -10.57 22.24
N TYR A 260 5.54 -10.84 21.61
CA TYR A 260 5.43 -11.64 20.39
C TYR A 260 6.37 -11.14 19.28
N LYS A 261 7.28 -12.03 18.87
CA LYS A 261 8.31 -11.81 17.84
C LYS A 261 8.43 -13.07 16.99
N PRO A 262 7.67 -13.17 15.88
CA PRO A 262 7.80 -14.30 14.98
C PRO A 262 9.16 -14.25 14.26
N TYR A 263 9.68 -15.43 13.95
CA TYR A 263 10.96 -15.60 13.28
C TYR A 263 10.83 -15.43 11.77
N ILE A 264 11.81 -14.83 11.11
CA ILE A 264 11.94 -14.79 9.66
C ILE A 264 13.38 -15.09 9.26
N ASN A 265 13.55 -15.92 8.23
CA ASN A 265 14.86 -16.27 7.71
C ASN A 265 15.28 -15.30 6.60
N SER A 266 16.52 -14.81 6.63
CA SER A 266 17.08 -13.91 5.61
C SER A 266 18.28 -14.53 4.91
N ASP A 267 19.24 -15.03 5.65
CA ASP A 267 20.45 -15.61 5.08
C ASP A 267 20.23 -17.05 4.61
N LYS A 268 19.46 -17.80 5.40
CA LYS A 268 19.22 -19.24 5.25
C LYS A 268 17.91 -19.50 4.50
N SER A 269 17.85 -20.59 3.74
CA SER A 269 16.65 -20.98 2.98
C SER A 269 15.70 -21.85 3.82
N THR A 270 14.39 -21.77 3.59
CA THR A 270 13.36 -22.62 4.22
C THR A 270 13.59 -24.13 4.06
N LYS A 271 14.42 -24.54 3.10
CA LYS A 271 14.76 -25.95 2.80
C LYS A 271 16.11 -26.42 3.39
N ASP A 272 16.84 -25.57 4.10
CA ASP A 272 18.16 -25.91 4.61
C ASP A 272 18.07 -26.92 5.77
N ALA A 273 18.35 -28.19 5.48
CA ALA A 273 18.33 -29.26 6.47
C ALA A 273 19.40 -29.11 7.57
N SER A 274 20.45 -28.32 7.34
CA SER A 274 21.47 -28.03 8.36
C SER A 274 21.02 -26.96 9.36
N ASN A 275 19.95 -26.23 9.05
CA ASN A 275 19.42 -25.15 9.88
C ASN A 275 17.90 -25.19 9.90
N PRO A 276 17.30 -26.16 10.62
CA PRO A 276 15.87 -26.25 10.68
C PRO A 276 15.26 -25.03 11.34
N MET A 277 14.02 -24.69 10.94
CA MET A 277 13.30 -23.53 11.46
C MET A 277 13.32 -23.57 13.00
N PRO A 278 13.97 -22.63 13.71
CA PRO A 278 14.28 -22.78 15.13
C PRO A 278 13.09 -22.47 16.04
N SER A 279 12.07 -21.81 15.50
CA SER A 279 10.95 -21.26 16.23
C SER A 279 9.63 -21.59 15.53
N VAL A 280 8.58 -21.81 16.32
CA VAL A 280 7.30 -22.33 15.79
C VAL A 280 6.44 -21.24 15.14
N TYR A 281 6.52 -20.01 15.65
CA TYR A 281 5.92 -18.83 15.04
C TYR A 281 6.93 -18.26 14.04
N PHE A 282 6.63 -18.32 12.74
CA PHE A 282 7.57 -17.87 11.72
C PHE A 282 6.86 -17.38 10.46
N TYR A 283 7.56 -16.54 9.70
CA TYR A 283 7.26 -16.09 8.35
C TYR A 283 8.31 -16.65 7.40
N PRO A 284 7.95 -17.26 6.26
CA PRO A 284 8.92 -17.62 5.24
C PRO A 284 9.54 -16.37 4.63
N GLY A 285 10.82 -16.13 4.90
CA GLY A 285 11.61 -15.13 4.20
C GLY A 285 12.23 -15.74 2.95
N LYS A 286 13.52 -16.07 3.01
CA LYS A 286 14.26 -16.61 1.85
C LYS A 286 13.88 -18.04 1.48
N THR A 287 13.54 -18.29 0.23
CA THR A 287 13.08 -19.61 -0.26
C THR A 287 14.03 -20.28 -1.28
N HIS A 288 15.00 -19.56 -1.87
CA HIS A 288 15.94 -20.06 -2.93
C HIS A 288 17.29 -20.59 -2.37
N ASP A 289 17.97 -21.62 -2.90
CA ASP A 289 18.91 -21.55 -4.07
C ASP A 289 19.01 -22.90 -4.86
N THR A 290 18.28 -23.10 -5.98
CA THR A 290 18.10 -24.36 -6.77
C THR A 290 17.39 -25.55 -6.09
N TRP A 291 16.10 -25.73 -6.43
CA TRP A 291 15.33 -26.98 -6.25
C TRP A 291 14.39 -27.22 -7.45
N ASP A 292 14.03 -26.15 -8.17
CA ASP A 292 13.37 -26.15 -9.47
C ASP A 292 14.10 -25.19 -10.44
N SER A 293 13.76 -25.27 -11.72
CA SER A 293 14.37 -24.53 -12.84
C SER A 293 13.68 -23.19 -13.15
N SER A 294 12.76 -22.69 -12.31
CA SER A 294 11.83 -21.59 -12.66
C SER A 294 12.30 -20.16 -12.38
N GLY A 295 13.48 -19.96 -11.76
CA GLY A 295 14.25 -18.70 -11.85
C GLY A 295 13.57 -17.37 -11.48
N THR A 296 12.81 -17.28 -10.38
CA THR A 296 12.34 -15.97 -9.84
C THR A 296 12.82 -15.73 -8.40
N GLU A 297 12.99 -14.44 -8.04
CA GLU A 297 13.78 -13.95 -6.90
C GLU A 297 13.32 -14.37 -5.48
N GLN A 298 14.22 -14.14 -4.50
CA GLN A 298 14.60 -15.07 -3.42
C GLN A 298 13.77 -15.04 -2.11
N TYR A 299 12.76 -14.19 -1.96
CA TYR A 299 12.01 -13.98 -0.70
C TYR A 299 10.49 -14.01 -0.86
N PHE A 300 9.77 -14.74 0.00
CA PHE A 300 8.30 -14.70 0.05
C PHE A 300 7.82 -13.48 0.83
N TYR A 301 8.17 -13.38 2.12
CA TYR A 301 8.14 -12.13 2.89
C TYR A 301 9.52 -11.50 2.90
N HIS A 302 9.61 -10.19 2.68
CA HIS A 302 10.89 -9.49 2.71
C HIS A 302 11.15 -8.92 4.12
N PRO A 303 12.21 -9.34 4.85
CA PRO A 303 12.46 -8.90 6.22
C PRO A 303 12.59 -7.38 6.37
N SER A 304 13.10 -6.67 5.34
CA SER A 304 13.22 -5.22 5.40
C SER A 304 11.87 -4.49 5.38
N LEU A 305 10.84 -5.09 4.76
CA LEU A 305 9.51 -4.47 4.60
C LEU A 305 8.60 -4.66 5.82
N LEU A 306 8.93 -5.60 6.71
CA LEU A 306 8.22 -5.79 7.98
C LEU A 306 8.67 -4.73 9.00
N ALA A 307 7.79 -3.80 9.35
CA ALA A 307 8.01 -2.78 10.38
C ALA A 307 7.69 -3.29 11.80
N GLY A 308 6.82 -4.31 11.91
CA GLY A 308 6.54 -4.99 13.17
C GLY A 308 7.72 -5.76 13.76
N LYS A 309 7.64 -6.06 15.06
CA LYS A 309 8.59 -6.87 15.81
C LYS A 309 8.72 -8.28 15.23
N VAL A 310 9.92 -8.65 14.79
CA VAL A 310 10.31 -9.96 14.21
C VAL A 310 11.79 -10.24 14.50
N THR A 311 12.16 -11.52 14.62
CA THR A 311 13.57 -11.92 14.71
C THR A 311 14.07 -12.39 13.34
N ILE A 312 15.14 -11.77 12.83
CA ILE A 312 15.77 -12.10 11.56
C ILE A 312 16.95 -13.03 11.83
N ASP A 313 16.85 -14.29 11.42
CA ASP A 313 17.90 -15.30 11.66
C ASP A 313 18.33 -15.42 13.13
N GLY A 314 17.41 -15.15 14.06
CA GLY A 314 17.63 -15.20 15.51
C GLY A 314 18.12 -13.88 16.11
N LEU A 315 18.36 -12.86 15.30
CA LEU A 315 18.75 -11.51 15.75
C LEU A 315 17.55 -10.57 15.68
N GLU A 316 17.46 -9.63 16.62
CA GLU A 316 16.42 -8.59 16.57
C GLU A 316 16.74 -7.55 15.50
N LYS A 317 15.75 -7.17 14.70
CA LYS A 317 15.89 -6.07 13.74
C LYS A 317 15.91 -4.74 14.50
N LEU A 318 16.87 -3.88 14.19
CA LEU A 318 16.93 -2.51 14.71
C LEU A 318 15.71 -1.70 14.20
N ASN A 319 15.19 -0.80 15.04
CA ASN A 319 14.09 0.13 14.73
C ASN A 319 12.69 -0.51 14.53
N GLN A 320 12.39 -1.62 15.21
CA GLN A 320 11.04 -2.17 15.26
C GLN A 320 10.16 -1.42 16.23
N ASN A 321 9.07 -0.84 15.72
CA ASN A 321 8.27 0.09 16.49
C ASN A 321 7.14 -0.59 17.27
N TYR A 322 6.60 -1.75 16.87
CA TYR A 322 5.41 -2.33 17.52
C TYR A 322 5.31 -3.87 17.44
N PRO A 323 4.53 -4.52 18.32
CA PRO A 323 4.29 -5.96 18.27
C PRO A 323 3.56 -6.39 16.98
N MET A 324 4.05 -7.43 16.32
CA MET A 324 3.45 -7.93 15.08
C MET A 324 2.01 -8.40 15.32
N CYS A 325 1.09 -7.99 14.44
CA CYS A 325 -0.32 -8.38 14.46
C CYS A 325 -0.58 -9.40 13.35
N ASP A 326 -1.06 -10.60 13.69
CA ASP A 326 -1.32 -11.68 12.73
C ASP A 326 -2.37 -12.67 13.26
N MET A 327 -2.56 -13.79 12.54
CA MET A 327 -3.55 -14.81 12.91
C MET A 327 -3.37 -15.39 14.32
N TYR A 328 -2.18 -15.28 14.93
CA TYR A 328 -1.92 -15.70 16.31
C TYR A 328 -2.02 -14.52 17.27
N ASN A 329 -1.28 -13.45 16.99
CA ASN A 329 -1.30 -12.25 17.82
C ASN A 329 -2.32 -11.24 17.28
N HIS A 330 -3.57 -11.40 17.73
CA HIS A 330 -4.70 -10.58 17.29
C HIS A 330 -4.49 -9.08 17.56
N ALA A 331 -5.23 -8.25 16.83
CA ALA A 331 -5.22 -6.80 16.98
C ALA A 331 -5.67 -6.40 18.40
N VAL A 332 -4.98 -5.42 18.98
CA VAL A 332 -5.40 -4.70 20.21
C VAL A 332 -6.80 -4.11 20.04
N ARG A 333 -7.41 -3.58 21.11
CA ARG A 333 -8.72 -2.90 20.98
C ARG A 333 -8.55 -1.49 20.41
N TYR A 334 -9.62 -0.88 19.88
CA TYR A 334 -9.49 0.35 19.08
C TYR A 334 -8.92 1.54 19.87
N PRO A 335 -9.35 1.80 21.13
CA PRO A 335 -8.76 2.87 21.94
C PRO A 335 -7.24 2.68 22.14
N GLU A 336 -6.82 1.45 22.46
CA GLU A 336 -5.39 1.11 22.59
C GLU A 336 -4.63 1.31 21.28
N GLU A 337 -5.25 0.97 20.14
CA GLU A 337 -4.64 1.16 18.83
C GLU A 337 -4.39 2.63 18.52
N VAL A 338 -5.33 3.52 18.85
CA VAL A 338 -5.19 4.97 18.69
C VAL A 338 -4.05 5.48 19.57
N ASP A 339 -3.94 5.00 20.81
CA ASP A 339 -2.85 5.37 21.72
C ASP A 339 -1.48 4.91 21.19
N LEU A 340 -1.39 3.69 20.65
CA LEU A 340 -0.17 3.17 20.02
C LEU A 340 0.17 3.93 18.72
N TYR A 341 -0.83 4.28 17.92
CA TYR A 341 -0.64 5.11 16.73
C TYR A 341 -0.06 6.48 17.09
N LYS A 342 -0.62 7.17 18.09
CA LYS A 342 -0.10 8.45 18.60
C LYS A 342 1.32 8.31 19.17
N LYS A 343 1.57 7.24 19.94
CA LYS A 343 2.88 6.96 20.56
C LYS A 343 3.98 6.73 19.53
N TYR A 344 3.71 5.94 18.50
CA TYR A 344 4.69 5.61 17.48
C TYR A 344 4.73 6.61 16.32
N ASN A 345 3.70 7.45 16.20
CA ASN A 345 3.52 8.47 15.18
C ASN A 345 3.93 8.01 13.76
N PRO A 346 3.43 6.86 13.27
CA PRO A 346 3.78 6.41 11.94
C PRO A 346 3.09 7.28 10.88
N SER A 347 3.71 7.39 9.70
CA SER A 347 3.16 8.14 8.56
C SER A 347 1.85 7.57 8.01
N GLU A 348 1.59 6.29 8.25
CA GLU A 348 0.45 5.54 7.70
C GLU A 348 -0.42 4.98 8.84
N ILE A 349 -1.75 5.07 8.67
CA ILE A 349 -2.73 4.41 9.54
C ILE A 349 -2.75 2.89 9.28
N SER A 350 -3.13 2.10 10.28
CA SER A 350 -3.36 0.66 10.07
C SER A 350 -4.64 0.40 9.29
N LEU A 351 -4.76 -0.79 8.69
CA LEU A 351 -5.98 -1.23 8.01
C LEU A 351 -7.18 -1.21 8.95
N ARG A 352 -7.02 -1.69 10.19
CA ARG A 352 -8.09 -1.64 11.18
C ARG A 352 -8.55 -0.22 11.46
N MET A 353 -7.62 0.72 11.70
CA MET A 353 -7.97 2.13 11.92
C MET A 353 -8.64 2.76 10.70
N PHE A 354 -8.18 2.41 9.49
CA PHE A 354 -8.81 2.84 8.25
C PHE A 354 -10.26 2.34 8.17
N LEU A 355 -10.49 1.04 8.40
CA LEU A 355 -11.83 0.44 8.40
C LEU A 355 -12.74 1.05 9.46
N GLU A 356 -12.23 1.34 10.66
CA GLU A 356 -13.00 2.05 11.68
C GLU A 356 -13.39 3.45 11.20
N LYS A 357 -12.43 4.25 10.75
CA LYS A 357 -12.66 5.64 10.34
C LYS A 357 -13.63 5.77 9.17
N ILE A 358 -13.56 4.92 8.15
CA ILE A 358 -14.52 4.98 7.05
C ILE A 358 -15.96 4.62 7.48
N ASN A 359 -16.14 3.95 8.63
CA ASN A 359 -17.45 3.61 9.18
C ASN A 359 -17.96 4.67 10.17
N THR A 360 -17.10 5.22 11.03
CA THR A 360 -17.50 6.19 12.07
C THR A 360 -17.29 7.67 11.68
N GLU A 361 -16.27 7.97 10.88
CA GLU A 361 -15.89 9.31 10.42
C GLU A 361 -15.67 9.33 8.89
N PRO A 362 -16.71 9.13 8.05
CA PRO A 362 -16.52 8.96 6.61
C PRO A 362 -16.15 10.23 5.84
N ILE A 363 -16.36 11.43 6.39
CA ILE A 363 -16.21 12.72 5.68
C ILE A 363 -14.79 12.91 5.11
N PRO A 364 -13.69 12.67 5.85
CA PRO A 364 -12.33 12.80 5.34
C PRO A 364 -12.00 11.82 4.20
N PHE A 365 -12.81 10.79 4.01
CA PHE A 365 -12.64 9.75 2.98
C PHE A 365 -13.67 9.84 1.86
N LYS A 366 -14.50 10.90 1.83
CA LYS A 366 -15.55 11.06 0.83
C LYS A 366 -14.95 11.09 -0.58
N ASN A 367 -15.51 10.29 -1.48
CA ASN A 367 -15.07 10.08 -2.86
C ASN A 367 -13.64 9.52 -2.99
N MET A 368 -13.17 8.74 -2.01
CA MET A 368 -11.86 8.12 -2.08
C MET A 368 -11.74 7.14 -3.26
N ILE A 369 -10.55 7.10 -3.86
CA ILE A 369 -10.15 6.07 -4.83
C ILE A 369 -9.32 5.04 -4.07
N PHE A 370 -9.75 3.77 -4.07
CA PHE A 370 -9.15 2.72 -3.26
C PHE A 370 -8.78 1.49 -4.09
N VAL A 371 -7.51 1.07 -4.03
CA VAL A 371 -6.99 -0.08 -4.76
C VAL A 371 -6.43 -1.13 -3.81
N ASN A 372 -6.88 -2.38 -3.99
CA ASN A 372 -6.33 -3.55 -3.30
C ASN A 372 -5.25 -4.24 -4.14
N LEU A 373 -3.99 -4.18 -3.69
CA LEU A 373 -2.87 -4.86 -4.36
C LEU A 373 -2.79 -6.35 -4.02
N HIS A 374 -3.52 -6.87 -3.04
CA HIS A 374 -3.51 -8.31 -2.71
C HIS A 374 -4.25 -9.18 -3.74
N GLY A 375 -4.80 -8.56 -4.79
CA GLY A 375 -5.47 -9.25 -5.89
C GLY A 375 -6.81 -9.84 -5.46
N GLN A 376 -6.93 -11.16 -5.54
CA GLN A 376 -8.16 -11.89 -5.18
C GLN A 376 -8.37 -12.01 -3.67
N LEU A 377 -7.31 -11.77 -2.90
CA LEU A 377 -7.31 -11.82 -1.44
C LEU A 377 -7.72 -10.46 -0.90
N ILE A 378 -8.66 -10.46 0.04
CA ILE A 378 -8.98 -9.28 0.84
C ILE A 378 -8.40 -9.45 2.25
N PRO A 379 -7.46 -8.59 2.66
CA PRO A 379 -6.98 -8.65 4.03
C PRO A 379 -8.07 -8.31 5.03
N THR A 380 -8.02 -8.94 6.20
CA THR A 380 -8.98 -8.74 7.28
C THR A 380 -8.21 -8.70 8.59
N PRO A 381 -8.23 -7.60 9.35
CA PRO A 381 -7.47 -7.53 10.59
C PRO A 381 -8.01 -8.55 11.61
N PRO A 382 -7.15 -9.31 12.31
CA PRO A 382 -7.60 -10.32 13.27
C PRO A 382 -8.17 -9.66 14.53
N MET A 383 -9.46 -9.35 14.52
CA MET A 383 -10.14 -8.57 15.56
C MET A 383 -10.98 -9.43 16.51
N ARG A 384 -10.97 -9.06 17.80
CA ARG A 384 -11.92 -9.51 18.82
C ARG A 384 -12.13 -8.43 19.87
N ASN A 385 -13.33 -8.35 20.41
CA ASN A 385 -13.79 -7.25 21.27
C ASN A 385 -13.66 -7.52 22.78
N TYR A 386 -13.12 -8.66 23.21
CA TYR A 386 -12.89 -8.97 24.63
C TYR A 386 -11.39 -9.01 24.97
N SER A 387 -11.10 -8.86 26.25
CA SER A 387 -9.76 -8.73 26.80
C SER A 387 -9.05 -10.06 27.01
N ASP A 388 -7.72 -10.01 26.99
CA ASP A 388 -6.89 -11.11 27.46
C ASP A 388 -6.78 -11.11 28.96
N ALA A 389 -6.63 -12.30 29.56
CA ALA A 389 -6.45 -12.40 30.99
C ALA A 389 -5.04 -11.99 31.41
N ALA A 390 -4.95 -11.31 32.56
CA ALA A 390 -3.69 -11.04 33.22
C ALA A 390 -3.11 -12.37 33.70
N LYS A 391 -1.80 -12.52 33.51
CA LYS A 391 -1.04 -13.69 33.96
C LYS A 391 0.28 -13.25 34.56
N ASP A 392 0.67 -13.91 35.63
CA ASP A 392 2.01 -13.81 36.22
C ASP A 392 2.60 -15.22 36.26
N PRO A 393 3.21 -15.68 35.15
CA PRO A 393 3.73 -17.04 35.05
C PRO A 393 4.82 -17.38 36.07
N GLN A 394 5.47 -16.37 36.67
CA GLN A 394 6.58 -16.57 37.61
C GLN A 394 6.06 -16.73 39.04
N SER A 395 5.18 -15.84 39.50
CA SER A 395 4.68 -15.86 40.88
C SER A 395 3.43 -16.73 41.03
N PHE A 396 2.59 -16.80 39.99
CA PHE A 396 1.29 -17.49 40.00
C PHE A 396 1.10 -18.33 38.72
N PRO A 397 1.89 -19.41 38.54
CA PRO A 397 1.82 -20.22 37.33
C PRO A 397 0.43 -20.82 37.13
N TYR A 398 -0.01 -20.87 35.87
CA TYR A 398 -1.31 -21.34 35.37
C TYR A 398 -2.54 -20.53 35.83
N VAL A 399 -2.35 -19.50 36.64
CA VAL A 399 -3.44 -18.63 37.11
C VAL A 399 -3.70 -17.53 36.10
N ARG A 400 -4.98 -17.21 35.91
CA ARG A 400 -5.48 -16.15 35.05
C ARG A 400 -6.50 -15.31 35.79
N VAL A 401 -6.46 -13.99 35.59
CA VAL A 401 -7.46 -13.07 36.11
C VAL A 401 -7.89 -12.09 35.03
N VAL A 402 -9.20 -11.92 34.84
CA VAL A 402 -9.76 -11.00 33.85
C VAL A 402 -11.03 -10.37 34.39
N THR A 403 -11.23 -9.09 34.04
CA THR A 403 -12.47 -8.37 34.34
C THR A 403 -13.15 -8.00 33.03
N HIS A 404 -14.47 -8.18 32.95
CA HIS A 404 -15.28 -7.75 31.83
C HIS A 404 -16.53 -7.01 32.30
N PRO A 405 -16.97 -5.94 31.62
CA PRO A 405 -18.31 -5.41 31.84
C PRO A 405 -19.36 -6.39 31.29
N GLU A 406 -20.56 -6.40 31.90
CA GLU A 406 -21.68 -7.24 31.47
C GLU A 406 -22.23 -6.83 30.08
N ASN A 407 -22.06 -5.56 29.70
CA ASN A 407 -22.43 -5.01 28.40
C ASN A 407 -21.28 -4.17 27.85
N LEU A 408 -21.12 -4.17 26.52
CA LEU A 408 -20.16 -3.31 25.85
C LEU A 408 -20.58 -1.84 25.96
N GLN A 409 -21.86 -1.57 25.71
CA GLN A 409 -22.51 -0.28 25.92
C GLN A 409 -23.35 -0.31 27.20
N SER A 410 -23.05 0.59 28.14
CA SER A 410 -23.77 0.71 29.42
C SER A 410 -24.41 2.09 29.55
N GLY A 411 -25.50 2.17 30.32
CA GLY A 411 -26.09 3.44 30.76
C GLY A 411 -25.30 4.04 31.93
N SER A 412 -25.99 4.76 32.82
CA SER A 412 -25.39 5.35 34.03
C SER A 412 -24.88 4.36 35.09
N THR A 413 -25.16 3.06 34.91
CA THR A 413 -24.68 1.98 35.78
C THR A 413 -23.99 0.93 34.93
N ALA A 414 -22.76 0.57 35.31
CA ALA A 414 -22.00 -0.52 34.69
C ALA A 414 -21.68 -1.59 35.74
N LYS A 415 -21.92 -2.86 35.39
CA LYS A 415 -21.53 -4.01 36.22
C LYS A 415 -20.31 -4.69 35.60
N LEU A 416 -19.28 -4.89 36.41
CA LEU A 416 -18.05 -5.59 36.03
C LEU A 416 -18.02 -6.95 36.72
N ARG A 417 -17.65 -7.99 35.98
CA ARG A 417 -17.46 -9.35 36.50
C ARG A 417 -15.98 -9.70 36.47
N VAL A 418 -15.46 -10.13 37.62
CA VAL A 418 -14.07 -10.55 37.76
C VAL A 418 -14.01 -12.07 37.81
N TYR A 419 -13.21 -12.65 36.93
CA TYR A 419 -13.00 -14.08 36.79
C TYR A 419 -11.57 -14.39 37.19
N SER A 420 -11.39 -15.30 38.13
CA SER A 420 -10.09 -15.86 38.51
C SER A 420 -10.15 -17.36 38.30
N TYR A 421 -9.29 -17.89 37.44
CA TYR A 421 -9.35 -19.30 37.03
C TYR A 421 -7.95 -19.85 36.75
N VAL A 422 -7.87 -21.17 36.59
CA VAL A 422 -6.66 -21.86 36.15
C VAL A 422 -6.85 -22.50 34.78
N THR A 423 -5.79 -22.56 33.98
CA THR A 423 -5.82 -23.11 32.62
C THR A 423 -5.93 -24.63 32.58
N ASN A 424 -5.47 -25.33 33.63
CA ASN A 424 -5.63 -26.77 33.81
C ASN A 424 -6.06 -27.11 35.25
N PRO A 425 -7.37 -27.02 35.57
CA PRO A 425 -7.90 -27.28 36.91
C PRO A 425 -7.74 -28.72 37.39
N GLY A 426 -7.66 -29.70 36.47
CA GLY A 426 -7.57 -31.11 36.83
C GLY A 426 -6.21 -31.53 37.42
N SER A 427 -5.16 -30.75 37.18
CA SER A 427 -3.79 -31.03 37.62
C SER A 427 -3.18 -29.88 38.42
N TYR A 428 -4.00 -28.90 38.84
CA TYR A 428 -3.51 -27.72 39.54
C TYR A 428 -3.22 -28.01 41.02
N SER A 429 -1.97 -27.77 41.43
CA SER A 429 -1.52 -27.89 42.84
C SER A 429 -0.98 -26.57 43.41
N GLY A 430 -1.25 -25.44 42.73
CA GLY A 430 -0.74 -24.12 43.12
C GLY A 430 -1.56 -23.44 44.23
N ILE A 431 -1.32 -22.14 44.41
CA ILE A 431 -1.96 -21.32 45.46
C ILE A 431 -3.44 -21.08 45.15
N ASN A 432 -4.31 -21.45 46.08
CA ASN A 432 -5.75 -21.16 46.04
C ASN A 432 -6.25 -20.90 47.47
N PRO A 433 -6.82 -19.73 47.79
CA PRO A 433 -7.13 -18.59 46.91
C PRO A 433 -5.93 -17.69 46.59
N ILE A 434 -6.01 -16.90 45.52
CA ILE A 434 -5.00 -15.86 45.26
C ILE A 434 -5.16 -14.71 46.27
N PRO A 435 -4.05 -14.18 46.83
CA PRO A 435 -4.13 -13.19 47.91
C PRO A 435 -4.84 -11.91 47.51
N ASN A 436 -4.42 -11.30 46.39
CA ASN A 436 -4.88 -9.98 45.97
C ASN A 436 -5.10 -9.92 44.45
N ILE A 437 -6.20 -9.30 44.03
CA ILE A 437 -6.45 -8.87 42.66
C ILE A 437 -6.60 -7.35 42.67
N SER A 438 -5.93 -6.66 41.74
CA SER A 438 -6.05 -5.22 41.57
C SER A 438 -6.88 -4.91 40.33
N VAL A 439 -8.00 -4.20 40.51
CA VAL A 439 -8.84 -3.65 39.43
C VAL A 439 -8.70 -2.13 39.48
N TYR A 440 -7.95 -1.57 38.52
CA TYR A 440 -7.66 -0.14 38.43
C TYR A 440 -8.50 0.51 37.33
N LEU A 441 -9.07 1.66 37.67
CA LEU A 441 -9.89 2.50 36.81
C LEU A 441 -9.15 3.84 36.66
N PRO A 442 -8.35 4.02 35.58
CA PRO A 442 -7.53 5.22 35.38
C PRO A 442 -8.36 6.49 35.25
N ASN A 443 -9.55 6.40 34.67
CA ASN A 443 -10.47 7.52 34.62
C ASN A 443 -11.12 7.70 36.00
N SER A 444 -11.13 8.92 36.55
CA SER A 444 -11.84 9.21 37.80
C SER A 444 -13.32 8.87 37.66
N ILE A 445 -13.85 8.02 38.54
CA ILE A 445 -15.26 7.63 38.53
C ILE A 445 -15.96 8.35 39.69
N PRO A 446 -16.85 9.33 39.42
CA PRO A 446 -17.54 10.09 40.46
C PRO A 446 -18.73 9.33 41.09
N GLY A 447 -18.65 8.00 41.13
CA GLY A 447 -19.76 7.10 41.41
C GLY A 447 -19.66 6.33 42.73
N SER A 448 -20.80 5.82 43.21
CA SER A 448 -20.80 4.85 44.32
C SER A 448 -20.46 3.45 43.80
N ILE A 449 -19.57 2.76 44.50
CA ILE A 449 -19.09 1.42 44.16
C ILE A 449 -19.66 0.42 45.16
N SER A 450 -20.27 -0.65 44.68
CA SER A 450 -20.64 -1.81 45.51
C SER A 450 -20.02 -3.09 44.95
N VAL A 451 -19.62 -3.99 45.84
CA VAL A 451 -18.95 -5.25 45.46
C VAL A 451 -19.69 -6.43 46.07
N GLU A 452 -20.01 -7.40 45.25
CA GLU A 452 -20.49 -8.72 45.65
C GLU A 452 -19.41 -9.77 45.36
N TYR A 453 -19.43 -10.87 46.11
CA TYR A 453 -18.55 -12.02 45.87
C TYR A 453 -19.29 -13.34 46.01
N ILE A 454 -18.81 -14.35 45.30
CA ILE A 454 -19.33 -15.72 45.36
C ILE A 454 -18.33 -16.62 46.07
N SER A 455 -18.66 -17.00 47.31
CA SER A 455 -17.93 -17.98 48.11
C SER A 455 -18.53 -19.37 47.94
N GLY A 456 -17.71 -20.41 48.13
CA GLY A 456 -18.12 -21.81 47.97
C GLY A 456 -17.00 -22.68 47.41
N ASN A 457 -17.07 -23.97 47.69
CA ASN A 457 -16.11 -25.00 47.25
C ASN A 457 -16.81 -26.37 47.18
N SER A 458 -16.06 -27.46 47.05
CA SER A 458 -16.63 -28.82 46.96
C SER A 458 -17.37 -29.27 48.22
N ALA A 459 -17.02 -28.73 49.40
CA ALA A 459 -17.63 -29.06 50.68
C ALA A 459 -18.69 -28.02 51.14
N THR A 460 -18.55 -26.76 50.71
CA THR A 460 -19.39 -25.64 51.15
C THR A 460 -20.31 -25.16 50.02
N ALA A 461 -21.58 -24.96 50.33
CA ALA A 461 -22.56 -24.40 49.41
C ALA A 461 -22.07 -23.09 48.77
N TYR A 462 -22.27 -22.94 47.47
CA TYR A 462 -21.97 -21.67 46.80
C TYR A 462 -23.02 -20.63 47.15
N GLN A 463 -22.58 -19.46 47.61
CA GLN A 463 -23.45 -18.36 48.03
C GLN A 463 -22.91 -17.03 47.53
N ARG A 464 -23.83 -16.15 47.14
CA ARG A 464 -23.56 -14.76 46.78
C ARG A 464 -23.71 -13.89 48.02
N ASN A 465 -22.68 -13.11 48.32
CA ASN A 465 -22.61 -12.27 49.51
C ASN A 465 -22.20 -10.84 49.14
N LEU A 466 -22.69 -9.86 49.90
CA LEU A 466 -22.17 -8.49 49.84
C LEU A 466 -20.78 -8.46 50.47
N ALA A 467 -19.81 -7.88 49.77
CA ALA A 467 -18.45 -7.72 50.30
C ALA A 467 -18.39 -6.52 51.25
N THR A 468 -17.59 -6.62 52.31
CA THR A 468 -17.39 -5.52 53.28
C THR A 468 -16.15 -4.71 52.92
N VAL A 469 -16.29 -3.38 52.90
CA VAL A 469 -15.16 -2.43 52.75
C VAL A 469 -14.34 -2.42 54.04
N GLY A 470 -13.03 -2.59 53.97
CA GLY A 470 -12.18 -2.41 55.16
C GLY A 470 -10.70 -2.65 54.88
N GLY A 471 -9.83 -2.27 55.82
CA GLY A 471 -8.38 -2.54 55.79
C GLY A 471 -8.06 -4.03 55.88
N SER A 472 -7.26 -4.47 56.86
CA SER A 472 -6.84 -5.89 56.97
C SER A 472 -7.98 -6.92 57.23
N GLN A 473 -9.22 -6.46 57.45
CA GLN A 473 -10.39 -7.29 57.80
C GLN A 473 -11.52 -7.25 56.73
N GLY A 474 -11.39 -6.42 55.69
CA GLY A 474 -12.38 -6.31 54.61
C GLY A 474 -12.09 -7.28 53.46
N GLN A 475 -13.12 -7.70 52.72
CA GLN A 475 -12.94 -8.52 51.51
C GLN A 475 -12.49 -7.69 50.30
N TYR A 476 -12.63 -6.37 50.37
CA TYR A 476 -12.07 -5.46 49.38
C TYR A 476 -11.71 -4.09 49.97
N ARG A 477 -10.86 -3.36 49.24
CA ARG A 477 -10.43 -2.00 49.57
C ARG A 477 -10.53 -1.10 48.34
N ILE A 478 -10.94 0.14 48.53
CA ILE A 478 -10.91 1.19 47.51
C ILE A 478 -9.86 2.23 47.92
N ASN A 479 -8.93 2.55 47.01
CA ASN A 479 -7.92 3.58 47.21
C ASN A 479 -7.78 4.44 45.95
N THR A 480 -7.25 5.65 46.11
CA THR A 480 -6.72 6.48 45.01
C THR A 480 -5.19 6.40 45.05
N PRO A 481 -4.53 5.62 44.17
CA PRO A 481 -3.09 5.43 44.24
C PRO A 481 -2.34 6.72 43.88
N ALA A 482 -1.48 7.23 44.77
CA ALA A 482 -0.57 8.33 44.44
C ALA A 482 0.59 7.80 43.57
N PRO A 483 1.05 8.53 42.53
CA PRO A 483 0.71 9.90 42.13
C PRO A 483 -0.40 10.01 41.07
N THR A 484 -1.08 8.93 40.71
CA THR A 484 -2.03 8.90 39.59
C THR A 484 -3.44 9.34 39.98
N THR A 485 -4.13 10.04 39.10
CA THR A 485 -5.57 10.24 39.19
C THR A 485 -6.26 8.94 38.76
N GLY A 486 -7.11 8.34 39.62
CA GLY A 486 -7.82 7.09 39.32
C GLY A 486 -8.34 6.36 40.57
N THR A 487 -9.16 5.32 40.37
CA THR A 487 -9.74 4.49 41.44
C THR A 487 -9.19 3.07 41.37
N LEU A 488 -8.56 2.60 42.45
CA LEU A 488 -8.07 1.24 42.61
C LEU A 488 -9.00 0.45 43.55
N ILE A 489 -9.50 -0.68 43.06
CA ILE A 489 -10.26 -1.65 43.83
C ILE A 489 -9.38 -2.88 44.02
N THR A 490 -8.99 -3.17 45.26
CA THR A 490 -8.24 -4.38 45.61
C THR A 490 -9.19 -5.43 46.20
N LEU A 491 -9.23 -6.62 45.61
CA LEU A 491 -10.06 -7.75 46.05
C LEU A 491 -9.19 -8.79 46.75
N TYR A 492 -9.62 -9.27 47.92
CA TYR A 492 -8.84 -10.18 48.76
C TYR A 492 -9.36 -11.62 48.71
N GLY A 493 -8.43 -12.59 48.60
CA GLY A 493 -8.73 -14.01 48.76
C GLY A 493 -9.64 -14.62 47.69
N SER A 494 -9.41 -14.30 46.42
CA SER A 494 -10.24 -14.84 45.32
C SER A 494 -9.93 -16.32 45.02
N PRO A 495 -10.91 -17.23 45.06
CA PRO A 495 -10.69 -18.62 44.66
C PRO A 495 -10.42 -18.76 43.16
N VAL A 496 -9.55 -19.68 42.77
CA VAL A 496 -9.23 -19.96 41.35
C VAL A 496 -9.84 -21.26 40.83
N LEU A 497 -10.35 -22.10 41.73
CA LEU A 497 -11.04 -23.37 41.41
C LEU A 497 -12.53 -23.28 41.71
N HIS A 498 -13.35 -23.97 40.91
CA HIS A 498 -14.81 -23.93 40.92
C HIS A 498 -15.43 -25.34 41.01
N PRO A 499 -14.95 -26.22 41.90
CA PRO A 499 -15.40 -27.60 41.93
C PRO A 499 -16.89 -27.70 42.25
N ILE A 500 -17.53 -28.73 41.72
CA ILE A 500 -18.91 -29.04 42.06
C ILE A 500 -19.02 -29.49 43.53
N ASN A 501 -20.10 -29.11 44.21
CA ASN A 501 -20.44 -29.60 45.54
C ASN A 501 -21.55 -30.68 45.50
N GLY A 502 -21.90 -31.23 46.66
CA GLY A 502 -22.94 -32.27 46.76
C GLY A 502 -24.36 -31.85 46.32
N SER A 503 -24.63 -30.54 46.16
CA SER A 503 -25.90 -29.98 45.65
C SER A 503 -25.85 -29.60 44.17
N ASN A 504 -24.82 -30.04 43.45
CA ASN A 504 -24.52 -29.64 42.08
C ASN A 504 -24.34 -28.13 41.88
N GLN A 505 -23.94 -27.38 42.91
CA GLN A 505 -23.45 -26.01 42.78
C GLN A 505 -21.96 -26.02 42.43
N GLY A 506 -21.41 -24.94 41.84
CA GLY A 506 -20.09 -24.97 41.20
C GLY A 506 -20.15 -25.44 39.73
N LEU A 507 -18.99 -25.53 39.05
CA LEU A 507 -18.93 -25.88 37.62
C LEU A 507 -18.59 -27.36 37.42
N PRO A 508 -19.44 -28.14 36.72
CA PRO A 508 -19.14 -29.52 36.40
C PRO A 508 -17.97 -29.68 35.41
N PRO A 509 -17.08 -30.68 35.57
CA PRO A 509 -15.97 -30.91 34.64
C PRO A 509 -16.40 -31.08 33.18
N SER A 510 -17.54 -31.74 32.92
CA SER A 510 -18.10 -31.96 31.59
C SER A 510 -18.57 -30.68 30.88
N GLN A 511 -18.71 -29.58 31.61
CA GLN A 511 -19.17 -28.29 31.09
C GLN A 511 -18.02 -27.28 30.94
N ARG A 512 -16.78 -27.68 31.24
CA ARG A 512 -15.59 -26.83 31.11
C ARG A 512 -15.26 -26.58 29.64
N LEU A 513 -15.18 -25.30 29.26
CA LEU A 513 -14.75 -24.93 27.92
C LEU A 513 -13.23 -25.12 27.80
N TYR A 514 -12.80 -25.98 26.88
CA TYR A 514 -11.38 -26.26 26.63
C TYR A 514 -10.61 -26.77 27.86
N GLY A 515 -11.33 -27.44 28.77
CA GLY A 515 -10.79 -27.92 30.05
C GLY A 515 -10.65 -26.84 31.13
N MET A 516 -10.95 -25.58 30.84
CA MET A 516 -10.82 -24.45 31.78
C MET A 516 -12.13 -24.18 32.54
N GLU A 517 -12.03 -23.66 33.75
CA GLU A 517 -13.19 -23.18 34.52
C GLU A 517 -13.50 -21.71 34.23
N TYR A 518 -13.55 -21.38 32.93
CA TYR A 518 -13.75 -20.02 32.45
C TYR A 518 -14.94 -19.97 31.48
N ILE A 519 -16.06 -19.42 31.97
CA ILE A 519 -17.27 -19.20 31.18
C ILE A 519 -17.74 -17.77 31.48
N PRO A 520 -17.34 -16.80 30.64
CA PRO A 520 -17.59 -15.38 30.91
C PRO A 520 -18.93 -14.87 30.36
N CYS A 521 -19.54 -15.58 29.39
CA CYS A 521 -20.81 -15.15 28.83
C CYS A 521 -21.97 -15.38 29.80
N ALA A 522 -23.09 -14.70 29.54
CA ALA A 522 -24.34 -14.94 30.25
C ALA A 522 -24.90 -16.34 29.92
N VAL A 523 -25.17 -17.13 30.96
CA VAL A 523 -25.77 -18.48 30.85
C VAL A 523 -27.14 -18.45 31.52
N SER A 524 -28.19 -18.68 30.74
CA SER A 524 -29.59 -18.53 31.18
C SER A 524 -30.54 -19.21 30.21
N THR A 525 -31.82 -19.26 30.58
CA THR A 525 -32.91 -19.52 29.63
C THR A 525 -33.41 -18.20 28.97
N PRO A 526 -34.06 -18.26 27.79
CA PRO A 526 -34.33 -17.08 26.94
C PRO A 526 -35.27 -15.98 27.49
N ASN A 527 -35.77 -16.09 28.73
CA ASN A 527 -36.85 -15.22 29.25
C ASN A 527 -36.53 -14.64 30.63
N ILE A 528 -35.26 -14.38 30.91
CA ILE A 528 -34.81 -14.05 32.26
C ILE A 528 -34.31 -12.61 32.37
N ALA A 529 -34.83 -11.90 33.36
CA ALA A 529 -34.51 -10.51 33.66
C ALA A 529 -33.05 -10.29 34.14
N GLN A 530 -32.37 -11.34 34.62
CA GLN A 530 -30.97 -11.29 35.10
C GLN A 530 -30.15 -12.46 34.49
N PRO A 531 -29.80 -12.40 33.20
CA PRO A 531 -29.29 -13.54 32.44
C PRO A 531 -27.89 -14.03 32.85
N PHE A 532 -27.16 -13.27 33.68
CA PHE A 532 -25.90 -13.73 34.28
C PHE A 532 -26.06 -14.42 35.64
N ASN A 533 -27.17 -14.20 36.34
CA ASN A 533 -27.37 -14.70 37.71
C ASN A 533 -28.20 -15.99 37.75
N ASP A 534 -28.88 -16.35 36.67
CA ASP A 534 -29.75 -17.54 36.66
C ASP A 534 -28.97 -18.86 36.66
N PHE A 535 -27.91 -18.97 35.86
CA PHE A 535 -26.95 -20.06 35.92
C PHE A 535 -25.56 -19.51 36.25
N ASP A 536 -25.39 -19.01 37.48
CA ASP A 536 -24.08 -18.80 38.08
C ASP A 536 -23.68 -19.98 38.99
N LEU A 537 -22.52 -19.90 39.63
CA LEU A 537 -22.01 -20.96 40.50
C LEU A 537 -22.95 -21.32 41.67
N THR A 538 -23.86 -20.44 42.08
CA THR A 538 -24.81 -20.67 43.18
C THR A 538 -26.00 -21.54 42.75
N LYS A 539 -26.21 -21.73 41.44
CA LYS A 539 -27.33 -22.51 40.91
C LYS A 539 -27.27 -23.97 41.35
N VAL A 540 -28.32 -24.40 42.04
CA VAL A 540 -28.55 -25.78 42.51
C VAL A 540 -29.15 -26.64 41.39
N GLY A 541 -28.80 -27.93 41.38
CA GLY A 541 -29.64 -28.95 40.75
C GLY A 541 -29.57 -29.10 39.23
N ASN A 542 -28.53 -28.61 38.53
CA ASN A 542 -28.36 -28.79 37.08
C ASN A 542 -26.90 -29.02 36.69
N ASN A 543 -26.65 -30.05 35.85
CA ASN A 543 -25.33 -30.35 35.27
C ASN A 543 -25.06 -29.53 33.99
N HIS A 544 -25.33 -28.22 34.04
CA HIS A 544 -25.22 -27.30 32.90
C HIS A 544 -24.02 -26.38 33.03
N ALA A 545 -23.68 -25.68 31.95
CA ALA A 545 -22.73 -24.57 32.00
C ALA A 545 -23.21 -23.50 32.98
N LYS A 546 -22.25 -22.79 33.60
CA LYS A 546 -22.53 -21.72 34.56
C LYS A 546 -21.51 -20.60 34.41
N ASN A 547 -21.94 -19.35 34.57
CA ASN A 547 -21.05 -18.20 34.63
C ASN A 547 -20.11 -18.34 35.84
N THR A 548 -18.80 -18.21 35.63
CA THR A 548 -17.78 -18.49 36.65
C THR A 548 -17.22 -17.25 37.35
N ALA A 549 -17.92 -16.10 37.28
CA ALA A 549 -17.46 -14.89 37.96
C ALA A 549 -17.37 -15.11 39.48
N ARG A 550 -16.28 -14.62 40.09
CA ARG A 550 -16.08 -14.66 41.54
C ARG A 550 -16.45 -13.36 42.24
N TRP A 551 -16.33 -12.25 41.51
CA TRP A 551 -16.68 -10.92 42.03
C TRP A 551 -17.53 -10.17 41.03
N ILE A 552 -18.40 -9.32 41.56
CA ILE A 552 -19.28 -8.46 40.77
C ILE A 552 -19.15 -7.07 41.36
N ILE A 553 -18.60 -6.14 40.58
CA ILE A 553 -18.41 -4.75 40.95
C ILE A 553 -19.48 -3.94 40.23
N THR A 554 -20.33 -3.25 40.98
CA THR A 554 -21.33 -2.33 40.41
C THR A 554 -20.82 -0.91 40.54
N LEU A 555 -20.69 -0.22 39.41
CA LEU A 555 -20.35 1.18 39.31
C LEU A 555 -21.63 1.96 39.02
N ASN A 556 -22.07 2.81 39.95
CA ASN A 556 -23.30 3.61 39.81
C ASN A 556 -22.98 5.08 39.56
N ASN A 557 -23.95 5.82 38.99
CA ASN A 557 -23.87 7.25 38.74
C ASN A 557 -22.68 7.64 37.85
N LEU A 558 -22.39 6.85 36.83
CA LEU A 558 -21.38 7.18 35.83
C LEU A 558 -21.86 8.39 35.01
N SER A 559 -21.21 9.54 35.19
CA SER A 559 -21.53 10.79 34.50
C SER A 559 -20.94 10.81 33.10
N ASN A 560 -21.61 11.51 32.19
CA ASN A 560 -21.18 11.73 30.82
C ASN A 560 -20.06 12.80 30.76
N THR A 561 -18.80 12.40 30.91
CA THR A 561 -17.65 13.29 30.62
C THR A 561 -17.38 13.20 29.11
N ALA A 562 -18.11 14.01 28.34
CA ALA A 562 -18.27 13.91 26.90
C ALA A 562 -16.96 13.83 26.08
N SER A 563 -16.80 12.75 25.32
CA SER A 563 -16.43 12.69 23.89
C SER A 563 -16.62 11.24 23.39
N ILE A 564 -16.77 11.02 22.07
CA ILE A 564 -16.78 9.68 21.47
C ILE A 564 -15.44 8.92 21.70
N GLU A 565 -14.38 9.63 22.14
CA GLU A 565 -13.00 9.14 22.11
C GLU A 565 -12.52 8.43 23.39
N THR A 566 -13.20 8.57 24.53
CA THR A 566 -12.67 8.07 25.81
C THR A 566 -13.63 7.12 26.52
N PRO A 567 -13.56 5.80 26.26
CA PRO A 567 -14.26 4.81 27.10
C PRO A 567 -13.67 4.80 28.52
N HIS A 568 -14.38 4.19 29.47
CA HIS A 568 -13.80 3.90 30.79
C HIS A 568 -12.81 2.73 30.67
N TYR A 569 -11.54 3.00 30.99
CA TYR A 569 -10.49 1.99 31.02
C TYR A 569 -10.61 1.16 32.30
N ILE A 570 -10.51 -0.15 32.17
CA ILE A 570 -10.54 -1.08 33.29
C ILE A 570 -9.33 -2.01 33.15
N GLN A 571 -8.39 -1.87 34.09
CA GLN A 571 -7.15 -2.64 34.11
C GLN A 571 -7.19 -3.64 35.26
N THR A 572 -6.91 -4.91 34.99
CA THR A 572 -6.88 -5.97 36.00
C THR A 572 -5.49 -6.59 36.09
N ARG A 573 -5.00 -6.81 37.31
CA ARG A 573 -3.69 -7.38 37.60
C ARG A 573 -3.77 -8.39 38.75
N ILE A 574 -2.86 -9.35 38.75
CA ILE A 574 -2.62 -10.27 39.86
C ILE A 574 -1.64 -9.60 40.83
N GLY A 575 -1.99 -9.54 42.12
CA GLY A 575 -1.18 -8.88 43.15
C GLY A 575 -1.61 -7.44 43.44
N ASN A 576 -0.75 -6.72 44.16
CA ASN A 576 -1.00 -5.35 44.65
C ASN A 576 -0.37 -4.25 43.78
N ASP A 577 0.42 -4.63 42.78
CA ASP A 577 1.13 -3.68 41.94
C ASP A 577 0.22 -3.16 40.83
N ILE A 578 0.18 -1.84 40.66
CA ILE A 578 -0.53 -1.15 39.57
C ILE A 578 0.40 -0.79 38.41
N TYR A 579 1.71 -0.96 38.60
CA TYR A 579 2.77 -0.65 37.64
C TYR A 579 3.31 -1.89 36.94
N THR A 580 2.90 -3.11 37.34
CA THR A 580 3.22 -4.30 36.57
C THR A 580 2.63 -4.20 35.17
N ASP A 581 3.51 -4.32 34.19
CA ASP A 581 3.16 -4.32 32.77
C ASP A 581 2.83 -5.74 32.29
N TYR A 582 2.75 -5.91 30.98
CA TYR A 582 2.58 -7.20 30.32
C TYR A 582 3.61 -8.24 30.81
N PRO A 583 3.21 -9.50 31.09
CA PRO A 583 1.90 -10.11 30.83
C PRO A 583 0.89 -10.02 31.99
N ASN A 584 1.25 -9.40 33.12
CA ASN A 584 0.38 -9.25 34.28
C ASN A 584 -0.50 -7.99 34.16
N LEU A 585 -1.16 -7.85 33.01
CA LEU A 585 -2.08 -6.76 32.72
C LEU A 585 -3.18 -7.25 31.76
N SER A 586 -4.43 -7.08 32.19
CA SER A 586 -5.63 -7.25 31.37
C SER A 586 -6.33 -5.91 31.22
N GLU A 587 -6.59 -5.47 29.99
CA GLU A 587 -7.26 -4.18 29.73
C GLU A 587 -8.59 -4.41 29.02
N THR A 588 -9.68 -3.89 29.61
CA THR A 588 -11.01 -3.85 29.00
C THR A 588 -11.58 -2.45 29.03
N TYR A 589 -12.66 -2.25 28.28
CA TYR A 589 -13.29 -0.96 28.06
C TYR A 589 -14.80 -1.08 28.25
N ALA A 590 -15.40 -0.04 28.84
CA ALA A 590 -16.84 0.13 28.92
C ALA A 590 -17.22 1.48 28.30
N TRP A 591 -18.14 1.46 27.31
CA TRP A 591 -18.69 2.66 26.70
C TRP A 591 -19.95 3.05 27.45
N VAL A 592 -19.84 4.10 28.27
CA VAL A 592 -20.94 4.60 29.09
C VAL A 592 -21.60 5.77 28.38
N ASN A 593 -22.91 5.68 28.12
CA ASN A 593 -23.70 6.72 27.45
C ASN A 593 -23.16 7.14 26.05
N HIS A 594 -22.36 6.30 25.40
CA HIS A 594 -21.79 6.51 24.07
C HIS A 594 -21.91 5.25 23.20
N VAL A 595 -21.96 5.42 21.89
CA VAL A 595 -21.97 4.31 20.93
C VAL A 595 -20.54 3.76 20.78
N PRO A 596 -20.31 2.45 20.94
CA PRO A 596 -18.99 1.86 20.71
C PRO A 596 -18.53 2.00 19.24
N PRO A 597 -17.21 2.02 18.98
CA PRO A 597 -16.63 1.94 17.64
C PRO A 597 -17.17 0.76 16.83
N ALA A 598 -17.30 0.92 15.52
CA ALA A 598 -17.92 -0.07 14.64
C ALA A 598 -17.20 -1.44 14.68
N THR A 599 -15.87 -1.43 14.82
CA THR A 599 -15.02 -2.61 14.94
C THR A 599 -15.06 -3.29 16.30
N GLU A 600 -15.68 -2.68 17.33
CA GLU A 600 -15.84 -3.25 18.67
C GLU A 600 -17.21 -3.92 18.88
N LEU A 601 -18.21 -3.56 18.06
CA LEU A 601 -19.58 -4.09 18.14
C LEU A 601 -19.67 -5.60 17.85
N TYR A 602 -18.67 -6.15 17.16
CA TYR A 602 -18.68 -7.54 16.71
C TYR A 602 -17.47 -8.32 17.22
N GLN A 603 -17.69 -9.60 17.51
CA GLN A 603 -16.63 -10.59 17.68
C GLN A 603 -16.42 -11.29 16.34
N PHE A 604 -15.37 -10.92 15.61
CA PHE A 604 -15.09 -11.51 14.30
C PHE A 604 -14.41 -12.89 14.39
N ILE A 605 -13.59 -13.10 15.43
CA ILE A 605 -12.81 -14.32 15.65
C ILE A 605 -12.97 -14.79 17.10
N GLY A 606 -12.93 -16.11 17.29
CA GLY A 606 -12.97 -16.76 18.60
C GLY A 606 -14.32 -17.39 18.92
N ASP A 607 -14.36 -18.16 20.01
CA ASP A 607 -15.55 -18.88 20.44
C ASP A 607 -16.62 -17.90 20.95
N PRO A 608 -17.87 -17.95 20.45
CA PRO A 608 -18.96 -17.09 20.90
C PRO A 608 -19.25 -17.20 22.40
N ARG A 609 -18.97 -18.35 23.04
CA ARG A 609 -19.19 -18.56 24.49
C ARG A 609 -18.17 -17.85 25.38
N HIS A 610 -17.05 -17.39 24.81
CA HIS A 610 -16.08 -16.55 25.51
C HIS A 610 -16.34 -15.05 25.35
N CYS A 611 -17.31 -14.64 24.52
CA CYS A 611 -17.73 -13.25 24.44
C CYS A 611 -18.54 -12.89 25.70
N PRO A 612 -18.06 -11.97 26.56
CA PRO A 612 -18.68 -11.69 27.84
C PRO A 612 -19.94 -10.82 27.72
N TYR A 613 -20.09 -10.06 26.62
CA TYR A 613 -21.07 -8.98 26.54
C TYR A 613 -22.46 -9.47 26.15
N LEU A 614 -23.46 -9.14 26.97
CA LEU A 614 -24.84 -9.56 26.77
C LEU A 614 -25.51 -8.82 25.60
N ASP A 615 -25.26 -7.53 25.45
CA ASP A 615 -25.74 -6.72 24.33
C ASP A 615 -25.24 -7.23 22.97
N VAL A 616 -23.94 -7.55 22.86
CA VAL A 616 -23.37 -8.22 21.66
C VAL A 616 -24.05 -9.57 21.42
N LYS A 617 -24.36 -10.31 22.49
CA LYS A 617 -25.04 -11.60 22.40
C LYS A 617 -26.47 -11.49 21.88
N ILE A 618 -27.28 -10.60 22.44
CA ILE A 618 -28.67 -10.37 22.02
C ILE A 618 -28.74 -9.86 20.58
N ASN A 619 -27.80 -8.98 20.20
CA ASN A 619 -27.70 -8.42 18.86
C ASN A 619 -27.07 -9.36 17.82
N LYS A 620 -26.77 -10.62 18.19
CA LYS A 620 -26.16 -11.63 17.30
C LYS A 620 -24.81 -11.16 16.74
N GLY A 621 -24.09 -10.33 17.49
CA GLY A 621 -22.78 -9.78 17.13
C GLY A 621 -21.59 -10.66 17.51
N TYR A 622 -21.83 -11.87 18.04
CA TYR A 622 -20.79 -12.88 18.27
C TYR A 622 -20.36 -13.56 16.96
N ASN A 623 -19.24 -14.28 16.98
CA ASN A 623 -18.79 -15.05 15.82
C ASN A 623 -19.74 -16.24 15.56
N TRP A 624 -20.41 -16.24 14.41
CA TRP A 624 -21.38 -17.29 14.07
C TRP A 624 -20.73 -18.61 13.70
N PHE A 625 -19.48 -18.62 13.25
CA PHE A 625 -18.94 -19.75 12.50
C PHE A 625 -17.81 -20.48 13.21
N HIS A 626 -17.45 -20.07 14.42
CA HIS A 626 -16.41 -20.76 15.21
C HIS A 626 -16.82 -22.19 15.58
N THR A 627 -18.02 -22.36 16.13
CA THR A 627 -18.57 -23.63 16.58
C THR A 627 -20.08 -23.52 16.74
N GLN A 628 -20.80 -24.62 16.57
CA GLN A 628 -22.23 -24.72 16.83
C GLN A 628 -22.49 -24.84 18.33
N VAL A 629 -23.26 -23.91 18.90
CA VAL A 629 -23.64 -23.91 20.31
C VAL A 629 -25.04 -24.48 20.47
N LEU A 630 -25.16 -25.58 21.23
CA LEU A 630 -26.44 -26.25 21.46
C LEU A 630 -27.25 -25.53 22.55
N THR A 631 -28.19 -24.68 22.14
CA THR A 631 -28.93 -23.76 23.04
C THR A 631 -29.88 -24.43 24.04
N THR A 632 -30.47 -25.59 23.70
CA THR A 632 -31.52 -26.25 24.51
C THR A 632 -31.00 -27.28 25.51
N ALA A 633 -29.76 -27.76 25.37
CA ALA A 633 -29.21 -28.85 26.19
C ALA A 633 -28.15 -28.41 27.23
N THR A 634 -27.63 -27.18 27.13
CA THR A 634 -26.39 -26.78 27.83
C THR A 634 -26.51 -25.50 28.69
N GLY A 635 -27.65 -24.79 28.62
CA GLY A 635 -27.87 -23.51 29.32
C GLY A 635 -27.42 -22.26 28.53
N TYR A 636 -26.87 -22.43 27.32
CA TYR A 636 -26.40 -21.34 26.47
C TYR A 636 -27.52 -20.73 25.60
N ALA A 637 -28.49 -20.01 26.18
CA ALA A 637 -29.52 -19.29 25.41
C ALA A 637 -28.95 -18.17 24.50
N TYR A 638 -29.75 -17.66 23.57
CA TYR A 638 -29.49 -16.55 22.63
C TYR A 638 -28.39 -16.78 21.57
N PHE A 639 -27.79 -17.97 21.49
CA PHE A 639 -26.85 -18.35 20.41
C PHE A 639 -27.54 -18.94 19.17
N GLU A 640 -28.55 -18.25 18.63
CA GLU A 640 -29.44 -18.72 17.57
C GLU A 640 -28.77 -18.96 16.21
N GLN A 641 -27.59 -18.37 15.97
CA GLN A 641 -26.98 -18.32 14.63
C GLN A 641 -25.68 -19.12 14.49
N THR A 642 -25.27 -19.78 15.57
CA THR A 642 -23.98 -20.46 15.62
C THR A 642 -23.96 -21.74 14.76
N ARG A 643 -22.85 -21.96 14.05
CA ARG A 643 -22.63 -23.07 13.12
C ARG A 643 -21.18 -23.53 13.18
N ASN A 644 -20.94 -24.76 12.72
CA ASN A 644 -19.60 -25.32 12.58
C ASN A 644 -18.98 -24.92 11.23
N GLY A 645 -18.43 -23.71 11.17
CA GLY A 645 -17.74 -23.17 10.01
C GLY A 645 -18.63 -22.47 8.96
N TRP A 646 -18.05 -21.54 8.23
CA TRP A 646 -18.66 -20.80 7.14
C TRP A 646 -18.21 -21.31 5.76
N GLY A 647 -19.13 -21.36 4.80
CA GLY A 647 -18.86 -21.76 3.42
C GLY A 647 -18.42 -23.23 3.27
N GLY A 648 -18.02 -23.61 2.04
CA GLY A 648 -17.57 -24.97 1.72
C GLY A 648 -16.30 -25.40 2.46
N ASP A 649 -15.43 -24.44 2.78
CA ASP A 649 -14.16 -24.68 3.50
C ASP A 649 -14.30 -24.57 5.02
N LYS A 650 -15.54 -24.42 5.51
CA LYS A 650 -15.92 -24.37 6.93
C LYS A 650 -15.03 -23.46 7.78
N LEU A 651 -14.88 -22.21 7.34
CA LEU A 651 -14.06 -21.19 8.00
C LEU A 651 -14.59 -20.86 9.40
N GLU A 652 -13.70 -20.84 10.40
CA GLU A 652 -14.05 -20.56 11.81
C GLU A 652 -14.22 -19.06 12.15
N ILE A 653 -14.18 -18.22 11.13
CA ILE A 653 -14.13 -16.76 11.23
C ILE A 653 -15.39 -16.19 10.61
N ASP A 654 -15.88 -15.09 11.17
CA ASP A 654 -17.05 -14.40 10.65
C ASP A 654 -16.76 -13.50 9.45
N ILE A 655 -16.40 -14.15 8.33
CA ILE A 655 -16.14 -13.50 7.04
C ILE A 655 -17.29 -12.56 6.62
N PRO A 656 -18.58 -12.95 6.74
CA PRO A 656 -19.67 -12.06 6.38
C PRO A 656 -19.68 -10.73 7.18
N ARG A 657 -19.28 -10.71 8.46
CA ARG A 657 -19.14 -9.43 9.21
C ARG A 657 -17.92 -8.65 8.77
N PHE A 658 -16.79 -9.30 8.51
CA PHE A 658 -15.62 -8.60 7.97
C PHE A 658 -15.98 -7.86 6.69
N PHE A 659 -16.70 -8.54 5.79
CA PHE A 659 -17.12 -7.94 4.55
C PHE A 659 -18.19 -6.87 4.72
N GLN A 660 -19.06 -6.98 5.73
CA GLN A 660 -19.97 -5.90 6.10
C GLN A 660 -19.22 -4.62 6.48
N ILE A 661 -18.16 -4.69 7.30
CA ILE A 661 -17.37 -3.50 7.69
C ILE A 661 -16.75 -2.82 6.46
N TYR A 662 -16.24 -3.60 5.51
CA TYR A 662 -15.77 -3.05 4.23
C TYR A 662 -16.91 -2.42 3.44
N ARG A 663 -18.01 -3.15 3.24
CA ARG A 663 -19.16 -2.72 2.45
C ARG A 663 -19.75 -1.40 2.98
N ASP A 664 -20.02 -1.34 4.28
CA ASP A 664 -20.66 -0.19 4.92
C ASP A 664 -19.73 1.02 4.85
N GLY A 665 -18.43 0.85 5.11
CA GLY A 665 -17.43 1.90 4.95
C GLY A 665 -17.27 2.42 3.52
N LEU A 666 -17.27 1.52 2.53
CA LEU A 666 -17.20 1.91 1.11
C LEU A 666 -18.45 2.67 0.65
N LEU A 667 -19.63 2.28 1.14
CA LEU A 667 -20.89 2.99 0.89
C LEU A 667 -20.87 4.39 1.53
N ASN A 668 -20.55 4.49 2.81
CA ASN A 668 -20.56 5.77 3.56
C ASN A 668 -19.64 6.83 2.94
N THR A 669 -18.57 6.40 2.29
CA THR A 669 -17.55 7.25 1.67
C THR A 669 -17.79 7.55 0.19
N ASN A 670 -18.84 7.02 -0.45
CA ASN A 670 -19.01 7.12 -1.91
C ASN A 670 -17.76 6.74 -2.71
N SER A 671 -17.07 5.71 -2.24
CA SER A 671 -15.75 5.32 -2.75
C SER A 671 -15.81 4.59 -4.10
N ILE A 672 -14.65 4.57 -4.76
CA ILE A 672 -14.38 3.75 -5.93
C ILE A 672 -13.34 2.70 -5.55
N PHE A 673 -13.67 1.42 -5.71
CA PHE A 673 -12.83 0.30 -5.33
C PHE A 673 -12.41 -0.55 -6.54
N SER A 674 -11.17 -1.01 -6.57
CA SER A 674 -10.72 -2.04 -7.51
C SER A 674 -9.72 -2.99 -6.86
N CYS A 675 -9.79 -4.26 -7.25
CA CYS A 675 -8.69 -5.20 -7.04
C CYS A 675 -7.74 -5.16 -8.24
N MET A 676 -6.44 -5.45 -8.03
CA MET A 676 -5.45 -5.43 -9.12
C MET A 676 -5.75 -6.45 -10.25
N ALA A 677 -6.33 -7.62 -9.93
CA ALA A 677 -6.60 -8.68 -10.90
C ALA A 677 -7.44 -9.84 -10.34
N GLY A 678 -8.22 -10.52 -11.20
CA GLY A 678 -8.77 -11.86 -10.96
C GLY A 678 -10.15 -11.92 -10.32
N SER A 679 -10.51 -13.08 -9.75
CA SER A 679 -11.74 -13.24 -8.96
C SER A 679 -11.66 -12.36 -7.72
N SER A 680 -12.64 -11.48 -7.51
CA SER A 680 -12.62 -10.64 -6.31
C SER A 680 -13.16 -11.40 -5.10
N PHE A 681 -12.57 -11.14 -3.94
CA PHE A 681 -13.01 -11.65 -2.64
C PHE A 681 -13.05 -13.19 -2.54
N TYR A 682 -12.19 -13.88 -3.28
CA TYR A 682 -12.13 -15.35 -3.29
C TYR A 682 -11.26 -15.91 -2.16
N TYR A 683 -10.40 -15.07 -1.59
CA TYR A 683 -9.55 -15.37 -0.44
C TYR A 683 -9.63 -14.25 0.61
N TYR A 684 -9.18 -14.56 1.82
CA TYR A 684 -8.98 -13.59 2.88
C TYR A 684 -7.64 -13.83 3.56
N GLY A 685 -7.08 -12.82 4.23
CA GLY A 685 -5.81 -12.94 4.95
C GLY A 685 -5.86 -12.26 6.32
N LEU A 686 -5.44 -12.98 7.36
CA LEU A 686 -5.32 -12.46 8.73
C LEU A 686 -3.88 -12.04 9.08
N GLY A 687 -2.91 -12.38 8.24
CA GLY A 687 -1.48 -12.16 8.49
C GLY A 687 -0.77 -13.47 8.78
N GLY A 688 0.39 -13.66 8.16
CA GLY A 688 1.24 -14.84 8.35
C GLY A 688 0.90 -16.04 7.48
N GLU A 689 -0.15 -15.98 6.65
CA GLU A 689 -0.44 -17.04 5.68
C GLU A 689 0.61 -17.09 4.55
N PHE A 690 0.87 -18.28 4.02
CA PHE A 690 1.76 -18.47 2.87
C PHE A 690 1.35 -19.70 2.07
N GLY A 691 1.58 -19.65 0.76
CA GLY A 691 1.12 -20.66 -0.19
C GLY A 691 0.87 -20.04 -1.56
N SER A 692 0.74 -20.86 -2.59
CA SER A 692 0.40 -20.43 -3.96
C SER A 692 -0.03 -21.65 -4.80
N ASP A 693 -0.96 -21.43 -5.72
CA ASP A 693 -1.40 -22.41 -6.73
C ASP A 693 -1.01 -22.02 -8.16
N LYS A 694 -0.16 -21.00 -8.31
CA LYS A 694 0.35 -20.53 -9.60
C LYS A 694 1.87 -20.56 -9.66
N LEU A 695 2.38 -20.65 -10.89
CA LEU A 695 3.78 -20.40 -11.19
C LEU A 695 4.19 -19.03 -10.64
N PRO A 696 5.38 -18.90 -10.04
CA PRO A 696 6.47 -19.88 -9.96
C PRO A 696 6.37 -20.90 -8.81
N LEU A 697 5.37 -20.80 -7.92
CA LEU A 697 5.19 -21.66 -6.74
C LEU A 697 3.95 -22.55 -6.87
N PRO A 698 3.90 -23.50 -7.83
CA PRO A 698 2.67 -24.22 -8.12
C PRO A 698 2.28 -25.24 -7.05
N TYR A 699 3.20 -25.70 -6.21
CA TYR A 699 2.97 -26.72 -5.17
C TYR A 699 3.04 -26.13 -3.75
N GLY A 700 2.95 -24.81 -3.60
CA GLY A 700 3.25 -24.11 -2.35
C GLY A 700 4.76 -23.89 -2.15
N LEU A 701 5.17 -23.67 -0.90
CA LEU A 701 6.55 -23.35 -0.56
C LEU A 701 7.34 -24.60 -0.17
N PRO A 702 8.59 -24.78 -0.65
CA PRO A 702 9.44 -25.89 -0.23
C PRO A 702 9.99 -25.65 1.18
N PHE A 703 9.93 -26.69 2.01
CA PHE A 703 10.40 -26.67 3.40
C PHE A 703 11.05 -28.00 3.79
N ILE A 704 11.78 -27.97 4.91
CA ILE A 704 11.97 -29.16 5.72
C ILE A 704 10.77 -29.39 6.66
N LYS A 705 10.60 -30.60 7.18
CA LYS A 705 9.40 -30.98 7.91
C LYS A 705 9.28 -30.30 9.27
N GLN A 706 10.36 -29.81 9.89
CA GLN A 706 10.25 -28.96 11.07
C GLN A 706 9.71 -27.56 10.69
N PRO A 707 8.63 -27.06 11.34
CA PRO A 707 8.08 -27.49 12.64
C PRO A 707 6.77 -28.30 12.59
N TRP A 708 6.50 -29.05 11.54
CA TRP A 708 5.29 -29.89 11.36
C TRP A 708 5.48 -31.38 11.68
N SER A 709 6.64 -31.78 12.19
CA SER A 709 6.87 -33.16 12.62
C SER A 709 6.57 -33.33 14.11
N ASP A 710 5.77 -34.33 14.46
CA ASP A 710 5.74 -34.91 15.82
C ASP A 710 6.66 -36.14 15.92
N THR A 711 6.92 -36.83 14.81
CA THR A 711 7.83 -37.98 14.72
C THR A 711 9.29 -37.59 14.94
N ALA A 712 9.96 -38.27 15.88
CA ALA A 712 11.39 -38.14 16.11
C ALA A 712 12.20 -38.56 14.87
N GLY A 713 13.23 -37.79 14.52
CA GLY A 713 14.12 -38.09 13.39
C GLY A 713 13.59 -37.71 12.00
N GLN A 714 12.35 -37.20 11.90
CA GLN A 714 11.79 -36.73 10.62
C GLN A 714 11.94 -35.22 10.40
N ASP A 715 12.53 -34.48 11.34
CA ASP A 715 12.60 -33.02 11.32
C ASP A 715 13.30 -32.43 10.06
N SER A 716 14.29 -33.14 9.52
CA SER A 716 15.06 -32.75 8.33
C SER A 716 14.49 -33.29 7.01
N THR A 717 13.36 -34.02 7.05
CA THR A 717 12.74 -34.56 5.84
C THR A 717 12.10 -33.46 5.01
N ARG A 718 11.96 -33.68 3.70
CA ARG A 718 11.54 -32.65 2.73
C ARG A 718 10.03 -32.67 2.54
N LEU A 719 9.40 -31.50 2.43
CA LEU A 719 7.98 -31.36 2.13
C LEU A 719 7.66 -30.03 1.45
N TYR A 720 6.40 -29.87 1.05
CA TYR A 720 5.83 -28.60 0.63
C TYR A 720 4.74 -28.15 1.60
N VAL A 721 4.63 -26.84 1.81
CA VAL A 721 3.60 -26.25 2.66
C VAL A 721 2.76 -25.26 1.87
N ASP A 722 1.45 -25.44 1.96
CA ASP A 722 0.46 -24.50 1.45
C ASP A 722 -0.61 -24.27 2.53
N GLU A 723 -0.53 -23.13 3.22
CA GLU A 723 -1.54 -22.76 4.20
C GLU A 723 -2.77 -22.11 3.55
N ILE A 724 -2.67 -21.61 2.32
CA ILE A 724 -3.80 -20.98 1.63
C ILE A 724 -4.68 -22.03 0.96
N PHE A 725 -4.09 -23.10 0.39
CA PHE A 725 -4.78 -24.15 -0.37
C PHE A 725 -4.29 -25.58 -0.04
N PRO A 726 -4.72 -26.17 1.09
CA PRO A 726 -4.12 -27.41 1.60
C PRO A 726 -4.73 -28.72 1.09
N ASP A 727 -5.94 -28.72 0.51
CA ASP A 727 -6.68 -29.93 0.09
C ASP A 727 -6.16 -30.55 -1.23
N ARG A 728 -4.87 -30.39 -1.56
CA ARG A 728 -4.25 -31.01 -2.75
C ARG A 728 -3.82 -32.43 -2.44
N GLY A 729 -4.78 -33.34 -2.39
CA GLY A 729 -4.47 -34.75 -2.63
C GLY A 729 -3.75 -34.93 -3.96
N SER A 730 -3.17 -36.11 -4.21
CA SER A 730 -2.38 -36.47 -5.39
C SER A 730 -3.08 -36.38 -6.76
N ALA A 731 -4.25 -35.72 -6.86
CA ALA A 731 -5.19 -35.79 -7.96
C ALA A 731 -5.42 -34.49 -8.76
N PHE A 732 -4.69 -33.40 -8.47
CA PHE A 732 -4.74 -32.17 -9.30
C PHE A 732 -3.47 -32.03 -10.15
N PRO A 733 -3.37 -32.68 -11.31
CA PRO A 733 -2.33 -32.38 -12.29
C PRO A 733 -2.71 -31.06 -12.96
N PHE A 734 -1.94 -30.00 -12.72
CA PHE A 734 -1.93 -28.90 -13.67
C PHE A 734 -1.27 -29.41 -14.95
N PRO A 735 -1.97 -29.41 -16.11
CA PRO A 735 -1.44 -29.96 -17.35
C PRO A 735 -0.18 -29.24 -17.85
N ASP A 736 0.10 -28.05 -17.34
CA ASP A 736 1.19 -27.18 -17.80
C ASP A 736 2.49 -27.33 -16.95
N ILE A 737 2.50 -28.20 -15.94
CA ILE A 737 3.65 -28.36 -15.04
C ILE A 737 4.34 -29.68 -15.30
N ASN A 738 5.40 -29.62 -16.10
CA ASN A 738 6.36 -30.71 -16.24
C ASN A 738 7.54 -30.48 -15.28
N PRO A 739 7.85 -31.42 -14.37
CA PRO A 739 7.27 -32.76 -14.22
C PRO A 739 5.98 -32.82 -13.34
N PRO A 740 5.15 -33.86 -13.53
CA PRO A 740 3.90 -34.06 -12.78
C PRO A 740 4.17 -34.53 -11.35
N THR A 741 3.58 -33.82 -10.37
CA THR A 741 3.56 -34.11 -8.91
C THR A 741 4.94 -34.24 -8.21
N PRO A 742 5.19 -33.47 -7.13
CA PRO A 742 6.42 -33.64 -6.35
C PRO A 742 6.46 -35.00 -5.65
N ASN A 743 7.64 -35.64 -5.59
CA ASN A 743 7.90 -36.88 -4.82
C ASN A 743 7.82 -36.69 -3.29
N TYR A 744 7.32 -35.55 -2.81
CA TYR A 744 7.29 -35.14 -1.41
C TYR A 744 5.87 -34.74 -1.01
N PRO A 745 5.48 -34.97 0.26
CA PRO A 745 4.14 -34.63 0.72
C PRO A 745 3.91 -33.11 0.68
N ILE A 746 2.70 -32.71 0.26
CA ILE A 746 2.19 -31.36 0.43
C ILE A 746 1.36 -31.38 1.72
N ILE A 747 1.78 -30.63 2.71
CA ILE A 747 1.04 -30.47 3.97
C ILE A 747 0.38 -29.10 4.00
N GLY A 748 -0.74 -29.04 4.70
CA GLY A 748 -1.35 -27.77 5.05
C GLY A 748 -2.41 -27.96 6.11
N ASN A 749 -3.03 -26.86 6.53
CA ASN A 749 -3.95 -26.82 7.66
C ASN A 749 -3.35 -27.17 9.05
N LEU A 750 -2.02 -27.19 9.16
CA LEU A 750 -1.30 -27.40 10.43
C LEU A 750 -0.92 -26.04 11.03
N ARG A 751 -1.85 -25.45 11.79
CA ARG A 751 -1.71 -24.08 12.33
C ARG A 751 -1.74 -24.02 13.85
N VAL A 752 -2.28 -25.04 14.54
CA VAL A 752 -2.29 -25.06 16.01
C VAL A 752 -0.89 -25.30 16.50
N ILE A 753 -0.45 -24.52 17.46
CA ILE A 753 0.85 -24.74 18.08
C ILE A 753 0.63 -25.59 19.30
N ALA A 754 1.36 -26.69 19.38
CA ALA A 754 1.23 -27.67 20.43
C ALA A 754 2.58 -28.14 20.93
N LYS A 755 2.61 -28.56 22.19
CA LYS A 755 3.72 -29.35 22.70
C LYS A 755 3.62 -30.77 22.12
N ARG A 756 4.75 -31.39 21.76
CA ARG A 756 4.74 -32.73 21.13
C ARG A 756 4.08 -33.83 22.00
N ASP A 757 4.14 -33.69 23.32
CA ASP A 757 3.45 -34.58 24.27
C ASP A 757 1.93 -34.35 24.36
N LYS A 758 1.40 -33.38 23.61
CA LYS A 758 -0.02 -32.96 23.58
C LYS A 758 -0.58 -32.49 24.93
N SER A 759 0.28 -32.20 25.91
CA SER A 759 -0.12 -31.67 27.22
C SER A 759 -0.60 -30.21 27.15
N TRP A 760 -0.19 -29.48 26.11
CA TRP A 760 -0.57 -28.09 25.88
C TRP A 760 -0.75 -27.80 24.40
N TYR A 761 -1.69 -26.91 24.10
CA TYR A 761 -1.88 -26.31 22.77
C TYR A 761 -2.32 -24.85 22.89
N SER A 762 -1.99 -24.06 21.88
CA SER A 762 -2.27 -22.63 21.84
C SER A 762 -3.77 -22.35 21.72
N LYS A 763 -4.23 -21.40 22.53
CA LYS A 763 -5.59 -20.84 22.45
C LYS A 763 -5.47 -19.37 22.11
N PHE A 764 -4.95 -19.07 20.92
CA PHE A 764 -4.62 -17.71 20.49
C PHE A 764 -5.81 -16.72 20.53
N TRP A 765 -7.04 -17.21 20.38
CA TRP A 765 -8.26 -16.39 20.58
C TRP A 765 -8.50 -15.94 22.03
N LEU A 766 -7.72 -16.45 22.98
CA LEU A 766 -7.67 -16.06 24.40
C LEU A 766 -6.30 -15.47 24.80
N GLY A 767 -5.40 -15.22 23.84
CA GLY A 767 -4.04 -14.74 24.13
C GLY A 767 -3.10 -15.80 24.74
N GLU A 768 -3.48 -17.09 24.71
CA GLU A 768 -2.64 -18.20 25.15
C GLU A 768 -1.71 -18.65 24.01
N LEU A 769 -0.59 -17.94 23.85
CA LEU A 769 0.41 -18.18 22.80
C LEU A 769 1.56 -19.11 23.25
N TYR A 770 1.76 -19.29 24.55
CA TYR A 770 2.82 -20.11 25.14
C TYR A 770 2.33 -20.72 26.45
N PRO A 771 2.85 -21.88 26.88
CA PRO A 771 2.63 -22.38 28.23
C PRO A 771 3.55 -21.68 29.24
N ASP A 772 3.08 -21.54 30.47
CA ASP A 772 3.70 -20.71 31.51
C ASP A 772 5.14 -21.13 31.87
N ASP A 773 5.47 -22.41 31.74
CA ASP A 773 6.82 -22.96 31.96
C ASP A 773 7.84 -22.46 30.92
N GLN A 774 7.39 -21.97 29.78
CA GLN A 774 8.22 -21.41 28.71
C GLN A 774 8.36 -19.88 28.78
N TYR A 775 7.70 -19.24 29.75
CA TYR A 775 7.70 -17.78 29.85
C TYR A 775 9.11 -17.21 30.08
N ALA A 776 9.78 -17.64 31.14
CA ALA A 776 11.07 -17.07 31.55
C ALA A 776 12.22 -17.48 30.63
N SER A 777 12.22 -18.74 30.18
CA SER A 777 13.30 -19.33 29.39
C SER A 777 13.26 -18.97 27.90
N ASN A 778 12.06 -18.80 27.33
CA ASN A 778 11.89 -18.65 25.88
C ASN A 778 11.08 -17.39 25.50
N TRP A 779 9.88 -17.20 26.06
CA TRP A 779 8.98 -16.14 25.60
C TRP A 779 9.48 -14.74 25.94
N LEU A 780 9.93 -14.50 27.18
CA LEU A 780 10.48 -13.22 27.63
C LEU A 780 11.74 -12.83 26.85
N VAL A 781 12.56 -13.82 26.50
CA VAL A 781 13.83 -13.62 25.79
C VAL A 781 13.59 -13.42 24.29
N SER A 782 12.94 -14.39 23.65
CA SER A 782 12.87 -14.47 22.18
C SER A 782 11.52 -14.03 21.60
N GLY A 783 10.46 -13.90 22.40
CA GLY A 783 9.10 -13.63 21.92
C GLY A 783 8.48 -14.79 21.15
N ASN A 784 9.02 -16.00 21.33
CA ASN A 784 8.70 -17.20 20.57
C ASN A 784 9.01 -18.47 21.41
N ILE A 785 8.70 -19.64 20.88
CA ILE A 785 9.01 -20.93 21.51
C ILE A 785 9.73 -21.89 20.54
N PRO A 786 10.65 -22.73 21.03
CA PRO A 786 11.53 -23.53 20.20
C PRO A 786 10.81 -24.72 19.56
N THR A 787 11.37 -25.21 18.46
CA THR A 787 10.87 -26.40 17.75
C THR A 787 11.88 -27.55 17.83
N GLY A 788 11.55 -28.67 17.19
CA GLY A 788 12.40 -29.88 17.19
C GLY A 788 12.04 -30.88 18.29
N SER A 789 12.91 -31.87 18.50
CA SER A 789 12.65 -33.01 19.39
C SER A 789 12.25 -32.58 20.80
N GLY A 790 11.10 -33.05 21.28
CA GLY A 790 10.57 -32.78 22.63
C GLY A 790 9.96 -31.38 22.86
N ASN A 791 10.05 -30.47 21.89
CA ASN A 791 9.58 -29.09 22.02
C ASN A 791 8.18 -28.90 21.40
N PHE A 792 8.01 -27.83 20.61
CA PHE A 792 6.75 -27.43 20.00
C PHE A 792 6.72 -27.71 18.50
N PHE A 793 5.52 -27.92 17.98
CA PHE A 793 5.26 -28.18 16.58
C PHE A 793 3.88 -27.63 16.17
N ARG A 794 3.64 -27.56 14.86
CA ARG A 794 2.35 -27.17 14.29
C ARG A 794 1.52 -28.40 13.95
N VAL A 795 0.24 -28.37 14.31
CA VAL A 795 -0.69 -29.49 14.19
C VAL A 795 -2.08 -29.03 13.78
N GLU A 796 -2.90 -29.97 13.32
CA GLU A 796 -4.33 -29.76 13.05
C GLU A 796 -5.11 -29.66 14.36
N HIS A 797 -6.20 -28.89 14.33
CA HIS A 797 -7.13 -28.81 15.45
C HIS A 797 -7.77 -30.16 15.82
N SER A 798 -8.01 -31.01 14.81
CA SER A 798 -8.57 -32.36 14.97
C SER A 798 -7.77 -33.23 15.95
N SER A 799 -6.47 -32.96 16.10
CA SER A 799 -5.56 -33.74 16.96
C SER A 799 -5.87 -33.67 18.46
N PHE A 800 -6.69 -32.71 18.89
CA PHE A 800 -7.12 -32.53 20.29
C PHE A 800 -8.58 -32.91 20.54
N SER A 801 -9.32 -33.34 19.52
CA SER A 801 -10.72 -33.76 19.67
C SER A 801 -10.92 -34.98 20.60
N PRO A 802 -10.05 -36.02 20.62
CA PRO A 802 -10.22 -37.19 21.51
C PRO A 802 -9.70 -36.99 22.94
N LEU A 803 -8.71 -36.10 23.13
CA LEU A 803 -8.01 -35.90 24.40
C LEU A 803 -8.82 -35.10 25.43
N LEU A 804 -9.86 -34.40 24.98
CA LEU A 804 -10.60 -33.50 25.86
C LEU A 804 -11.67 -34.19 26.69
N GLY A 805 -12.10 -35.43 26.45
CA GLY A 805 -13.02 -36.18 27.35
C GLY A 805 -14.37 -35.52 27.72
N TYR A 806 -14.65 -34.33 27.20
CA TYR A 806 -15.73 -33.44 27.59
C TYR A 806 -16.54 -33.09 26.34
N GLY A 807 -17.54 -33.92 26.01
CA GLY A 807 -18.79 -33.60 25.30
C GLY A 807 -18.80 -33.00 23.88
N GLU A 808 -17.83 -32.20 23.46
CA GLU A 808 -17.82 -31.53 22.16
C GLU A 808 -16.45 -31.71 21.50
N ALA A 809 -16.40 -32.52 20.44
CA ALA A 809 -15.20 -32.65 19.63
C ALA A 809 -14.83 -31.28 19.08
N PHE A 810 -13.69 -30.74 19.51
CA PHE A 810 -13.13 -29.49 19.01
C PHE A 810 -12.56 -29.70 17.60
N THR A 811 -13.42 -29.98 16.63
CA THR A 811 -13.05 -30.00 15.23
C THR A 811 -13.14 -28.59 14.71
N ARG A 812 -12.07 -27.80 14.82
CA ARG A 812 -12.00 -26.65 13.94
C ARG A 812 -11.84 -27.13 12.53
N THR A 813 -12.74 -26.67 11.70
CA THR A 813 -12.95 -27.21 10.36
C THR A 813 -12.41 -26.31 9.27
N ARG A 814 -11.79 -25.17 9.62
CA ARG A 814 -11.12 -24.32 8.62
C ARG A 814 -10.16 -25.22 7.87
N LYS A 815 -10.42 -25.40 6.58
CA LYS A 815 -9.51 -26.13 5.71
C LYS A 815 -8.51 -25.20 5.08
N ALA A 816 -8.97 -24.08 4.52
CA ALA A 816 -8.17 -23.17 3.70
C ALA A 816 -8.34 -21.71 4.14
N ALA A 817 -7.59 -20.78 3.54
CA ALA A 817 -7.86 -19.34 3.63
C ALA A 817 -8.68 -18.86 2.41
N ARG A 818 -9.71 -19.62 2.06
CA ARG A 818 -10.51 -19.46 0.83
C ARG A 818 -11.98 -19.30 1.17
N THR A 819 -12.59 -18.26 0.62
CA THR A 819 -14.04 -17.98 0.70
C THR A 819 -14.78 -18.54 -0.51
N SER A 820 -14.05 -18.78 -1.61
CA SER A 820 -14.57 -19.29 -2.88
C SER A 820 -15.64 -18.38 -3.50
N GLY A 821 -16.51 -18.92 -4.35
CA GLY A 821 -17.58 -18.16 -5.04
C GLY A 821 -18.50 -17.41 -4.08
N ASN A 822 -18.72 -17.96 -2.88
CA ASN A 822 -19.53 -17.36 -1.82
C ASN A 822 -18.97 -16.03 -1.29
N GLY A 823 -17.66 -15.80 -1.41
CA GLY A 823 -17.04 -14.58 -0.90
C GLY A 823 -17.53 -13.32 -1.58
N CYS A 824 -17.63 -13.32 -2.91
CA CYS A 824 -18.09 -12.15 -3.64
C CYS A 824 -19.58 -11.86 -3.43
N THR A 825 -20.42 -12.90 -3.38
CA THR A 825 -21.84 -12.78 -3.04
C THR A 825 -22.04 -12.22 -1.63
N SER A 826 -21.27 -12.71 -0.65
CA SER A 826 -21.32 -12.23 0.74
C SER A 826 -20.83 -10.78 0.88
N PHE A 827 -19.79 -10.41 0.10
CA PHE A 827 -19.24 -9.06 0.13
C PHE A 827 -20.25 -8.01 -0.33
N PHE A 828 -20.85 -8.23 -1.50
CA PHE A 828 -21.87 -7.31 -2.01
C PHE A 828 -23.15 -7.38 -1.18
N ASN A 829 -23.55 -8.59 -0.74
CA ASN A 829 -24.85 -8.86 -0.14
C ASN A 829 -25.94 -8.08 -0.88
N GLY A 830 -25.98 -8.24 -2.21
CA GLY A 830 -26.69 -7.33 -3.09
C GLY A 830 -27.49 -8.05 -4.16
N ILE A 831 -28.62 -7.47 -4.52
CA ILE A 831 -29.52 -7.97 -5.57
C ILE A 831 -29.65 -6.95 -6.70
N SER A 832 -29.68 -7.42 -7.93
CA SER A 832 -29.97 -6.59 -9.09
C SER A 832 -31.47 -6.37 -9.27
N ALA A 833 -31.84 -5.49 -10.20
CA ALA A 833 -33.23 -5.31 -10.62
C ALA A 833 -33.88 -6.62 -11.14
N SER A 834 -33.08 -7.58 -11.61
CA SER A 834 -33.55 -8.90 -12.07
C SER A 834 -33.63 -9.93 -10.93
N GLY A 835 -33.37 -9.54 -9.68
CA GLY A 835 -33.41 -10.42 -8.51
C GLY A 835 -32.17 -11.29 -8.28
N GLY A 836 -31.21 -11.28 -9.22
CA GLY A 836 -29.96 -12.03 -9.12
C GLY A 836 -28.88 -11.29 -8.32
N HIS A 837 -27.75 -11.94 -8.08
CA HIS A 837 -26.65 -11.40 -7.26
C HIS A 837 -25.29 -11.40 -8.00
N PHE A 838 -24.31 -10.68 -7.43
CA PHE A 838 -22.96 -10.60 -7.97
C PHE A 838 -22.22 -11.93 -7.91
N ARG A 839 -21.59 -12.33 -9.02
CA ARG A 839 -20.74 -13.52 -9.08
C ARG A 839 -19.68 -13.46 -10.18
N HIS A 840 -18.52 -14.07 -9.94
CA HIS A 840 -17.56 -14.44 -10.99
C HIS A 840 -17.87 -15.83 -11.57
N ALA A 841 -17.75 -16.02 -12.88
CA ALA A 841 -17.79 -17.36 -13.47
C ALA A 841 -16.50 -18.15 -13.15
N ASP A 842 -16.63 -19.47 -13.00
CA ASP A 842 -15.50 -20.40 -12.85
C ASP A 842 -15.43 -21.31 -14.08
N MET A 843 -14.58 -20.95 -15.04
CA MET A 843 -14.76 -21.45 -16.41
C MET A 843 -13.91 -22.67 -16.78
N GLY A 844 -12.87 -23.04 -16.01
CA GLY A 844 -11.93 -24.12 -16.39
C GLY A 844 -11.27 -23.97 -17.80
N SER A 845 -11.61 -22.91 -18.54
CA SER A 845 -11.32 -22.64 -19.95
C SER A 845 -11.42 -21.12 -20.18
N THR A 846 -10.80 -20.64 -21.26
CA THR A 846 -10.62 -19.21 -21.54
C THR A 846 -11.74 -18.67 -22.44
N PRO A 847 -12.65 -17.79 -21.95
CA PRO A 847 -13.58 -17.05 -22.81
C PRO A 847 -12.82 -15.99 -23.62
N LYS A 848 -13.30 -15.71 -24.83
CA LYS A 848 -12.77 -14.66 -25.70
C LYS A 848 -13.30 -13.28 -25.29
N LEU A 849 -12.54 -12.23 -25.63
CA LEU A 849 -12.91 -10.83 -25.41
C LEU A 849 -13.61 -10.25 -26.62
N HIS A 850 -14.70 -9.52 -26.40
CA HIS A 850 -15.39 -8.75 -27.43
C HIS A 850 -15.29 -7.24 -27.16
N SER A 851 -15.18 -6.46 -28.24
CA SER A 851 -15.26 -5.00 -28.19
C SER A 851 -16.64 -4.54 -27.74
N VAL A 852 -16.71 -3.44 -27.00
CA VAL A 852 -17.97 -2.79 -26.59
C VAL A 852 -18.67 -2.31 -27.87
N GLY A 853 -19.83 -2.88 -28.20
CA GLY A 853 -20.59 -2.43 -29.37
C GLY A 853 -21.58 -3.41 -30.02
N ARG A 854 -21.88 -4.59 -29.44
CA ARG A 854 -22.99 -5.42 -29.94
C ARG A 854 -23.60 -6.32 -28.87
N TYR A 855 -24.32 -5.69 -27.95
CA TYR A 855 -25.64 -6.19 -27.53
C TYR A 855 -26.62 -5.09 -27.90
N ASP A 856 -26.77 -4.85 -29.21
CA ASP A 856 -27.72 -3.89 -29.73
C ASP A 856 -29.08 -4.58 -29.78
N ALA A 857 -29.93 -4.27 -28.79
CA ALA A 857 -31.28 -4.82 -28.68
C ALA A 857 -32.21 -4.42 -29.85
N ASN A 858 -31.76 -3.60 -30.81
CA ASN A 858 -32.66 -2.98 -31.79
C ASN A 858 -32.19 -2.99 -33.26
N ASN A 859 -31.15 -3.73 -33.67
CA ASN A 859 -30.66 -3.67 -35.05
C ASN A 859 -30.91 -4.96 -35.85
N SER A 860 -31.89 -4.91 -36.74
CA SER A 860 -32.40 -5.99 -37.62
C SER A 860 -31.45 -6.44 -38.73
N ASN A 861 -30.15 -6.20 -38.64
CA ASN A 861 -29.17 -6.66 -39.63
C ASN A 861 -28.38 -7.87 -39.09
N THR A 862 -29.02 -9.03 -39.27
CA THR A 862 -28.48 -10.39 -39.17
C THR A 862 -27.12 -10.51 -39.85
N VAL A 863 -26.07 -10.68 -39.05
CA VAL A 863 -24.84 -11.32 -39.52
C VAL A 863 -24.99 -12.80 -39.18
N THR A 864 -25.38 -13.58 -40.18
CA THR A 864 -25.46 -15.04 -40.09
C THR A 864 -24.03 -15.59 -40.01
N VAL A 865 -23.62 -16.07 -38.83
CA VAL A 865 -22.41 -16.88 -38.70
C VAL A 865 -22.77 -18.29 -39.19
N PRO A 866 -22.08 -18.88 -40.18
CA PRO A 866 -22.44 -20.21 -40.68
C PRO A 866 -22.08 -21.26 -39.62
N PHE A 867 -23.09 -21.92 -39.07
CA PHE A 867 -22.93 -23.11 -38.24
C PHE A 867 -22.72 -24.32 -39.16
N ASN A 868 -21.47 -24.73 -39.36
CA ASN A 868 -21.15 -26.02 -39.98
C ASN A 868 -20.26 -26.83 -39.04
N SER A 869 -20.82 -27.28 -37.92
CA SER A 869 -20.35 -28.51 -37.27
C SER A 869 -21.57 -29.26 -36.74
N SER A 870 -21.70 -30.52 -37.15
CA SER A 870 -22.75 -31.45 -36.72
C SER A 870 -22.44 -32.09 -35.36
N ASP A 871 -21.57 -31.47 -34.56
CA ASP A 871 -21.11 -32.02 -33.28
C ASP A 871 -21.57 -31.13 -32.11
N PRO A 872 -22.42 -31.61 -31.19
CA PRO A 872 -22.91 -30.83 -30.05
C PRO A 872 -21.83 -30.47 -29.01
N TRP A 873 -20.59 -30.97 -29.16
CA TRP A 873 -19.54 -30.90 -28.14
C TRP A 873 -18.24 -30.21 -28.58
N GLU A 874 -18.17 -29.65 -29.79
CA GLU A 874 -17.01 -28.86 -30.23
C GLU A 874 -17.07 -27.42 -29.68
N PRO A 875 -16.07 -26.95 -28.92
CA PRO A 875 -16.07 -25.61 -28.34
C PRO A 875 -15.89 -24.55 -29.45
N PHE A 876 -16.97 -23.83 -29.78
CA PHE A 876 -17.03 -22.59 -30.58
C PHE A 876 -15.68 -21.94 -30.92
N ILE A 877 -15.06 -22.37 -32.02
CA ILE A 877 -13.79 -21.82 -32.49
C ILE A 877 -14.04 -20.62 -33.43
N TYR A 878 -13.23 -19.57 -33.23
CA TYR A 878 -13.05 -18.37 -34.05
C TYR A 878 -14.19 -17.33 -34.13
N ALA A 879 -14.07 -16.29 -33.31
CA ALA A 879 -14.32 -14.92 -33.78
C ALA A 879 -13.07 -14.08 -33.45
N ALA A 880 -12.42 -13.56 -34.48
CA ALA A 880 -11.37 -12.56 -34.36
C ALA A 880 -11.97 -11.27 -33.74
N PRO A 881 -11.16 -10.36 -33.16
CA PRO A 881 -11.66 -9.04 -32.74
C PRO A 881 -12.34 -8.39 -33.95
N LEU A 882 -13.65 -8.22 -33.88
CA LEU A 882 -14.45 -7.66 -34.97
C LEU A 882 -14.12 -6.18 -35.11
N THR A 883 -13.17 -5.89 -36.00
CA THR A 883 -12.87 -4.56 -36.54
C THR A 883 -14.02 -4.15 -37.46
N VAL A 884 -15.09 -3.58 -36.91
CA VAL A 884 -16.10 -2.89 -37.70
C VAL A 884 -16.32 -1.50 -37.10
N GLY A 885 -15.55 -0.52 -37.60
CA GLY A 885 -15.88 0.91 -37.56
C GLY A 885 -15.84 1.67 -36.23
N GLY A 886 -15.56 1.04 -35.08
CA GLY A 886 -15.53 1.71 -33.78
C GLY A 886 -14.16 1.60 -33.07
N ILE A 887 -13.65 2.72 -32.54
CA ILE A 887 -12.47 2.75 -31.65
C ILE A 887 -12.79 1.91 -30.41
N THR A 888 -11.99 0.87 -30.13
CA THR A 888 -12.16 0.03 -28.93
C THR A 888 -11.99 0.90 -27.68
N LEU A 889 -12.69 0.56 -26.59
CA LEU A 889 -12.54 1.33 -25.35
C LEU A 889 -11.10 1.30 -24.80
N LYS A 890 -10.30 0.27 -25.16
CA LYS A 890 -8.85 0.23 -24.94
C LYS A 890 -8.13 1.39 -25.62
N GLU A 891 -8.36 1.58 -26.91
CA GLU A 891 -7.77 2.65 -27.70
C GLU A 891 -8.25 4.02 -27.20
N LYS A 892 -9.51 4.13 -26.77
CA LYS A 892 -10.03 5.33 -26.11
C LYS A 892 -9.32 5.61 -24.78
N LEU A 893 -9.16 4.62 -23.91
CA LEU A 893 -8.47 4.76 -22.62
C LEU A 893 -7.00 5.17 -22.83
N THR A 894 -6.29 4.52 -23.76
CA THR A 894 -4.89 4.87 -24.09
C THR A 894 -4.77 6.28 -24.66
N ALA A 895 -5.72 6.70 -25.52
CA ALA A 895 -5.75 8.07 -26.03
C ALA A 895 -6.11 9.11 -24.95
N ILE A 896 -7.03 8.77 -24.05
CA ILE A 896 -7.49 9.65 -22.97
C ILE A 896 -6.38 9.94 -21.96
N PHE A 897 -5.60 8.92 -21.59
CA PHE A 897 -4.62 9.01 -20.52
C PHE A 897 -3.17 9.00 -20.98
N ASN A 898 -2.92 8.98 -22.30
CA ASN A 898 -1.57 8.88 -22.90
C ASN A 898 -0.74 7.68 -22.41
N LEU A 899 -1.38 6.66 -21.84
CA LEU A 899 -0.74 5.48 -21.26
C LEU A 899 -0.95 4.26 -22.17
N PRO A 900 0.10 3.74 -22.84
CA PRO A 900 -0.02 2.58 -23.71
C PRO A 900 -0.21 1.30 -22.87
N ILE A 901 -1.17 0.48 -23.30
CA ILE A 901 -1.36 -0.90 -22.81
C ILE A 901 -0.93 -1.85 -23.93
N ALA A 902 -0.14 -2.87 -23.60
CA ALA A 902 0.35 -3.86 -24.57
C ALA A 902 -0.80 -4.46 -25.41
N SER A 903 -0.59 -4.63 -26.71
CA SER A 903 -1.60 -5.07 -27.69
C SER A 903 -1.99 -6.55 -27.61
N SER A 904 -1.39 -7.34 -26.72
CA SER A 904 -1.66 -8.77 -26.59
C SER A 904 -3.12 -9.05 -26.22
N THR A 905 -3.62 -10.20 -26.68
CA THR A 905 -4.96 -10.70 -26.37
C THR A 905 -5.07 -10.95 -24.87
N VAL A 906 -5.69 -10.02 -24.14
CA VAL A 906 -5.96 -10.21 -22.72
C VAL A 906 -6.99 -11.33 -22.59
N VAL A 907 -6.78 -12.26 -21.66
CA VAL A 907 -7.69 -13.37 -21.40
C VAL A 907 -8.48 -13.06 -20.14
N ALA A 908 -9.80 -13.25 -20.19
CA ALA A 908 -10.70 -12.96 -19.06
C ALA A 908 -11.38 -14.23 -18.53
N PRO A 909 -10.66 -15.19 -17.93
CA PRO A 909 -11.23 -16.49 -17.54
C PRO A 909 -12.19 -16.44 -16.36
N ARG A 910 -12.41 -15.25 -15.79
CA ARG A 910 -13.32 -15.04 -14.65
C ARG A 910 -14.20 -13.80 -14.84
N PRO A 911 -15.03 -13.77 -15.90
CA PRO A 911 -15.94 -12.65 -16.12
C PRO A 911 -16.96 -12.55 -14.99
N ILE A 912 -17.57 -11.39 -14.82
CA ILE A 912 -18.53 -11.09 -13.74
C ILE A 912 -19.97 -11.02 -14.25
N THR A 913 -20.93 -11.35 -13.39
CA THR A 913 -22.34 -11.04 -13.59
C THR A 913 -22.93 -10.45 -12.30
N ILE A 914 -23.99 -9.67 -12.42
CA ILE A 914 -24.81 -9.21 -11.29
C ILE A 914 -26.15 -9.96 -11.19
N ASN A 915 -26.38 -10.92 -12.09
CA ASN A 915 -27.67 -11.59 -12.25
C ASN A 915 -27.57 -13.10 -11.96
N CYS A 916 -26.75 -13.55 -11.02
CA CYS A 916 -26.69 -14.97 -10.66
C CYS A 916 -27.89 -15.38 -9.77
N ASP A 917 -28.46 -16.58 -9.95
CA ASP A 917 -29.64 -17.05 -9.19
C ASP A 917 -29.36 -18.25 -8.29
N ASN A 918 -28.13 -18.74 -8.26
CA ASN A 918 -27.73 -19.92 -7.49
C ASN A 918 -26.43 -19.67 -6.72
N ASP A 919 -26.07 -20.58 -5.80
CA ASP A 919 -24.83 -20.50 -5.00
C ASP A 919 -24.76 -19.28 -4.08
N THR A 920 -25.80 -19.10 -3.29
CA THR A 920 -25.84 -18.09 -2.23
C THR A 920 -25.14 -18.60 -0.98
N PRO A 921 -24.43 -17.73 -0.23
CA PRO A 921 -23.75 -18.12 1.00
C PRO A 921 -24.75 -18.48 2.11
N THR A 922 -24.28 -19.14 3.17
CA THR A 922 -25.16 -19.75 4.20
C THR A 922 -25.94 -18.72 5.03
N GLU A 923 -25.44 -17.50 5.12
CA GLU A 923 -26.08 -16.36 5.79
C GLU A 923 -27.10 -15.63 4.92
N TRP A 924 -27.18 -15.92 3.61
CA TRP A 924 -27.93 -15.12 2.64
C TRP A 924 -29.41 -14.90 3.00
N SER A 925 -30.08 -15.94 3.51
CA SER A 925 -31.49 -15.89 3.90
C SER A 925 -31.70 -15.48 5.36
N ASN A 926 -30.64 -15.19 6.11
CA ASN A 926 -30.75 -14.75 7.48
C ASN A 926 -31.31 -13.33 7.55
N THR A 927 -32.25 -13.09 8.49
CA THR A 927 -32.91 -11.78 8.65
C THR A 927 -31.93 -10.63 8.89
N VAL A 928 -30.84 -10.87 9.62
CA VAL A 928 -29.80 -9.85 9.87
C VAL A 928 -29.16 -9.42 8.55
N TYR A 929 -28.80 -10.37 7.69
CA TYR A 929 -28.15 -10.09 6.40
C TYR A 929 -29.13 -9.58 5.35
N SER A 930 -30.33 -10.15 5.26
CA SER A 930 -31.33 -9.72 4.29
C SER A 930 -31.84 -8.30 4.58
N SER A 931 -31.82 -7.85 5.84
CA SER A 931 -32.23 -6.50 6.22
C SER A 931 -31.27 -5.38 5.77
N ILE A 932 -29.99 -5.71 5.55
CA ILE A 932 -28.94 -4.78 5.14
C ILE A 932 -28.51 -5.00 3.68
N ARG A 933 -29.41 -5.57 2.87
CA ARG A 933 -29.15 -5.96 1.48
C ARG A 933 -29.02 -4.73 0.59
N THR A 934 -28.01 -4.74 -0.27
CA THR A 934 -27.76 -3.67 -1.24
C THR A 934 -28.46 -3.93 -2.57
N THR A 935 -28.56 -2.89 -3.40
CA THR A 935 -28.98 -2.99 -4.79
C THR A 935 -27.77 -2.88 -5.70
N LEU A 936 -27.68 -3.76 -6.70
CA LEU A 936 -26.58 -3.82 -7.67
C LEU A 936 -27.04 -3.39 -9.06
N SER A 937 -26.20 -2.64 -9.76
CA SER A 937 -26.46 -2.24 -11.15
C SER A 937 -25.15 -1.98 -11.91
N ILE A 938 -25.21 -2.00 -13.24
CA ILE A 938 -24.14 -1.46 -14.09
C ILE A 938 -24.52 -0.02 -14.41
N PRO A 939 -23.68 0.98 -14.07
CA PRO A 939 -24.01 2.38 -14.36
C PRO A 939 -24.03 2.64 -15.87
N GLU A 940 -24.89 3.57 -16.28
CA GLU A 940 -25.19 3.88 -17.67
C GLU A 940 -25.23 5.40 -17.89
N PHE A 941 -24.65 5.86 -19.00
CA PHE A 941 -24.55 7.27 -19.36
C PHE A 941 -24.90 7.49 -20.82
N SER A 942 -25.89 8.34 -21.12
CA SER A 942 -26.33 8.60 -22.50
C SER A 942 -26.62 7.31 -23.28
N SER A 943 -27.24 6.34 -22.62
CA SER A 943 -27.50 4.97 -23.11
C SER A 943 -26.29 4.03 -23.25
N ASN A 944 -25.11 4.43 -22.77
CA ASN A 944 -23.89 3.62 -22.77
C ASN A 944 -23.61 3.04 -21.38
N LYS A 945 -23.77 1.73 -21.22
CA LYS A 945 -23.39 1.01 -20.00
C LYS A 945 -21.87 1.03 -19.83
N ARG A 946 -21.38 1.22 -18.59
CA ARG A 946 -19.93 1.19 -18.26
C ARG A 946 -19.37 -0.23 -18.19
N VAL A 947 -19.47 -0.92 -19.31
CA VAL A 947 -18.80 -2.19 -19.57
C VAL A 947 -17.54 -1.87 -20.38
N PHE A 948 -16.36 -2.19 -19.85
CA PHE A 948 -15.12 -1.96 -20.56
C PHE A 948 -14.82 -3.05 -21.60
N TYR A 949 -15.15 -4.30 -21.25
CA TYR A 949 -15.05 -5.46 -22.13
C TYR A 949 -16.19 -6.44 -21.86
N GLY A 950 -16.85 -6.88 -22.93
CA GLY A 950 -17.83 -7.96 -22.88
C GLY A 950 -17.17 -9.34 -22.76
N SER A 951 -17.96 -10.35 -22.39
CA SER A 951 -17.56 -11.75 -22.45
C SER A 951 -18.59 -12.53 -23.28
N ASP A 952 -18.12 -13.52 -24.04
CA ASP A 952 -19.01 -14.45 -24.77
C ASP A 952 -19.63 -15.54 -23.89
N TYR A 953 -19.35 -15.48 -22.58
CA TYR A 953 -19.87 -16.44 -21.65
C TYR A 953 -21.35 -16.14 -21.35
N ASN A 954 -22.23 -16.93 -21.98
CA ASN A 954 -23.67 -16.86 -21.80
C ASN A 954 -24.18 -18.12 -21.10
N ILE A 955 -24.71 -18.00 -19.87
CA ILE A 955 -25.43 -19.10 -19.22
C ILE A 955 -26.92 -19.01 -19.61
N PRO A 956 -27.56 -20.11 -20.05
CA PRO A 956 -29.00 -20.15 -20.22
C PRO A 956 -29.73 -19.89 -18.89
N SER A 957 -30.77 -19.05 -18.92
CA SER A 957 -31.55 -18.66 -17.73
C SER A 957 -32.31 -19.79 -17.03
N GLU A 958 -32.41 -20.99 -17.62
CA GLU A 958 -33.12 -22.14 -17.03
C GLU A 958 -32.28 -23.42 -17.07
N GLY A 959 -31.88 -23.93 -15.90
CA GLY A 959 -31.54 -25.34 -15.69
C GLY A 959 -30.49 -25.97 -16.61
N GLY A 960 -29.57 -25.18 -17.18
CA GLY A 960 -28.48 -25.69 -18.03
C GLY A 960 -28.89 -26.10 -19.44
N LYS A 961 -30.08 -25.73 -19.94
CA LYS A 961 -30.48 -26.00 -21.33
C LYS A 961 -30.20 -24.79 -22.22
N ILE A 962 -29.29 -24.94 -23.19
CA ILE A 962 -29.06 -23.96 -24.26
C ILE A 962 -30.36 -23.79 -25.06
N PRO A 963 -30.91 -22.57 -25.22
CA PRO A 963 -32.09 -22.33 -26.03
C PRO A 963 -31.87 -22.82 -27.46
N THR A 964 -32.89 -23.46 -28.03
CA THR A 964 -32.85 -24.03 -29.38
C THR A 964 -32.79 -22.97 -30.49
N ASP A 965 -33.03 -21.69 -30.16
CA ASP A 965 -32.94 -20.58 -31.10
C ASP A 965 -32.46 -19.30 -30.39
N VAL A 966 -31.16 -18.99 -30.54
CA VAL A 966 -30.47 -17.88 -29.89
C VAL A 966 -31.04 -16.50 -30.29
N ASN A 967 -31.68 -16.42 -31.47
CA ASN A 967 -32.25 -15.17 -31.99
C ASN A 967 -33.66 -14.88 -31.45
N LYS A 968 -34.36 -15.90 -30.93
CA LYS A 968 -35.75 -15.79 -30.45
C LYS A 968 -35.85 -15.70 -28.92
N ASP A 969 -34.83 -16.18 -28.22
CA ASP A 969 -34.74 -16.29 -26.77
C ASP A 969 -33.62 -15.42 -26.17
N HIS A 970 -33.24 -14.33 -26.84
CA HIS A 970 -32.16 -13.43 -26.42
C HIS A 970 -32.35 -12.88 -24.98
N ASP A 971 -33.60 -12.66 -24.56
CA ASP A 971 -33.96 -12.20 -23.21
C ASP A 971 -33.80 -13.28 -22.13
N LYS A 972 -33.51 -14.53 -22.53
CA LYS A 972 -33.27 -15.68 -21.65
C LYS A 972 -31.78 -15.94 -21.38
N PHE A 973 -30.89 -15.03 -21.74
CA PHE A 973 -29.45 -15.13 -21.40
C PHE A 973 -29.05 -14.09 -20.35
N LYS A 974 -28.26 -14.53 -19.37
CA LYS A 974 -27.74 -13.64 -18.33
C LYS A 974 -26.32 -13.21 -18.69
N PRO A 975 -26.07 -11.91 -18.94
CA PRO A 975 -24.80 -11.46 -19.48
C PRO A 975 -23.69 -11.54 -18.43
N TYR A 976 -22.52 -11.99 -18.88
CA TYR A 976 -21.26 -11.84 -18.17
C TYR A 976 -20.38 -10.79 -18.83
N TYR A 977 -19.64 -10.05 -18.02
CA TYR A 977 -18.77 -8.96 -18.44
C TYR A 977 -17.33 -9.29 -18.07
N ALA A 978 -16.42 -9.21 -19.04
CA ALA A 978 -14.99 -9.43 -18.80
C ALA A 978 -14.40 -8.30 -17.96
N SER A 979 -14.83 -7.05 -18.16
CA SER A 979 -14.51 -5.94 -17.28
C SER A 979 -15.64 -4.90 -17.32
N SER A 980 -16.06 -4.43 -16.14
CA SER A 980 -17.17 -3.48 -16.01
C SER A 980 -17.09 -2.75 -14.68
N VAL A 981 -17.76 -1.60 -14.60
CA VAL A 981 -18.12 -0.95 -13.34
C VAL A 981 -19.38 -1.61 -12.78
N VAL A 982 -19.41 -1.88 -11.47
CA VAL A 982 -20.58 -2.30 -10.71
C VAL A 982 -20.88 -1.23 -9.67
N LYS A 983 -22.11 -0.71 -9.68
CA LYS A 983 -22.62 0.21 -8.66
C LYS A 983 -23.33 -0.60 -7.58
N MET A 984 -22.98 -0.35 -6.32
CA MET A 984 -23.65 -0.86 -5.13
C MET A 984 -24.33 0.29 -4.39
N ASN A 985 -25.57 0.11 -3.96
CA ASN A 985 -26.38 1.18 -3.35
C ASN A 985 -27.25 0.65 -2.21
N ASN A 986 -27.47 1.45 -1.16
CA ASN A 986 -28.35 1.13 -0.02
C ASN A 986 -29.49 2.15 0.16
N ALA A 987 -30.03 2.66 -0.95
CA ALA A 987 -30.96 3.78 -1.12
C ALA A 987 -30.41 5.16 -0.71
N ILE A 988 -29.52 5.23 0.27
CA ILE A 988 -28.97 6.48 0.80
C ILE A 988 -27.62 6.80 0.17
N ASN A 989 -26.73 5.81 0.14
CA ASN A 989 -25.35 5.94 -0.31
C ASN A 989 -25.07 4.99 -1.48
N SER A 990 -24.04 5.31 -2.26
CA SER A 990 -23.60 4.54 -3.42
C SER A 990 -22.10 4.39 -3.47
N SER A 991 -21.60 3.24 -3.87
CA SER A 991 -20.18 2.98 -4.13
C SER A 991 -19.98 2.25 -5.45
N TYR A 992 -18.80 2.42 -6.03
CA TYR A 992 -18.49 1.96 -7.38
C TYR A 992 -17.32 0.99 -7.36
N PHE A 993 -17.45 -0.12 -8.06
CA PHE A 993 -16.46 -1.19 -8.11
C PHE A 993 -16.03 -1.38 -9.54
N VAL A 994 -14.74 -1.28 -9.79
CA VAL A 994 -14.17 -1.61 -11.09
C VAL A 994 -13.66 -3.04 -11.03
N PHE A 995 -14.25 -3.92 -11.83
CA PHE A 995 -13.80 -5.29 -11.91
C PHE A 995 -13.20 -5.61 -13.26
N SER A 996 -12.16 -6.43 -13.19
CA SER A 996 -11.51 -7.00 -14.35
C SER A 996 -11.32 -8.50 -14.11
N GLY A 997 -11.98 -9.30 -14.94
CA GLY A 997 -11.80 -10.74 -15.00
C GLY A 997 -10.50 -11.16 -15.67
N PHE A 998 -9.61 -10.22 -15.99
CA PHE A 998 -8.32 -10.48 -16.62
C PHE A 998 -7.39 -11.31 -15.72
N LEU A 999 -6.58 -12.16 -16.36
CA LEU A 999 -5.45 -12.82 -15.69
C LEU A 999 -4.11 -12.29 -16.21
N PRO A 1000 -3.08 -12.23 -15.35
CA PRO A 1000 -1.70 -12.03 -15.80
C PRO A 1000 -1.31 -13.21 -16.69
N GLN A 1001 -0.81 -12.97 -17.91
CA GLN A 1001 -0.27 -14.04 -18.76
C GLN A 1001 1.22 -14.20 -18.49
N GLY A 1002 1.77 -15.39 -18.79
CA GLY A 1002 3.20 -15.66 -18.66
C GLY A 1002 4.11 -14.64 -19.36
N ASP A 1003 3.61 -13.95 -20.38
CA ASP A 1003 4.32 -12.89 -21.13
C ASP A 1003 3.79 -11.46 -20.89
N THR A 1004 2.66 -11.28 -20.18
CA THR A 1004 2.13 -9.96 -19.77
C THR A 1004 2.23 -9.83 -18.24
N GLY A 1005 3.34 -9.25 -17.80
CA GLY A 1005 3.59 -9.05 -16.38
C GLY A 1005 2.49 -8.24 -15.69
N ALA A 1006 2.38 -8.44 -14.39
CA ALA A 1006 1.55 -7.70 -13.44
C ALA A 1006 1.48 -6.17 -13.64
N ALA A 1007 2.53 -5.58 -14.21
CA ALA A 1007 2.61 -4.17 -14.49
C ALA A 1007 1.51 -3.69 -15.46
N GLU A 1008 1.19 -4.48 -16.49
CA GLU A 1008 0.15 -4.12 -17.47
C GLU A 1008 -1.25 -4.11 -16.84
N MET A 1009 -1.50 -5.01 -15.88
CA MET A 1009 -2.75 -5.03 -15.13
C MET A 1009 -2.89 -3.81 -14.23
N GLY A 1010 -1.81 -3.41 -13.55
CA GLY A 1010 -1.80 -2.20 -12.73
C GLY A 1010 -2.09 -0.94 -13.55
N LYS A 1011 -1.57 -0.84 -14.79
CA LYS A 1011 -1.90 0.24 -15.72
C LYS A 1011 -3.40 0.26 -16.07
N TYR A 1012 -3.96 -0.90 -16.43
CA TYR A 1012 -5.37 -1.01 -16.77
C TYR A 1012 -6.29 -0.62 -15.61
N VAL A 1013 -6.00 -1.09 -14.39
CA VAL A 1013 -6.75 -0.76 -13.18
C VAL A 1013 -6.69 0.74 -12.89
N LEU A 1014 -5.50 1.35 -12.99
CA LEU A 1014 -5.34 2.79 -12.78
C LEU A 1014 -6.16 3.61 -13.80
N MET A 1015 -6.14 3.24 -15.07
CA MET A 1015 -6.89 3.96 -16.11
C MET A 1015 -8.41 3.81 -15.92
N THR A 1016 -8.89 2.61 -15.61
CA THR A 1016 -10.33 2.35 -15.45
C THR A 1016 -10.90 2.92 -14.15
N ILE A 1017 -10.12 2.96 -13.06
CA ILE A 1017 -10.57 3.57 -11.80
C ILE A 1017 -10.65 5.10 -11.92
N ILE A 1018 -9.66 5.73 -12.57
CA ILE A 1018 -9.68 7.17 -12.85
C ILE A 1018 -10.81 7.49 -13.83
N ARG A 1019 -11.04 6.68 -14.87
CA ARG A 1019 -12.20 6.85 -15.76
C ARG A 1019 -13.52 6.81 -14.98
N THR A 1020 -13.68 5.87 -14.07
CA THR A 1020 -14.89 5.74 -13.24
C THR A 1020 -15.08 6.96 -12.32
N PHE A 1021 -13.98 7.52 -11.79
CA PHE A 1021 -14.03 8.76 -11.02
C PHE A 1021 -14.52 9.94 -11.85
N LEU A 1022 -13.96 10.11 -13.04
CA LEU A 1022 -14.34 11.19 -13.94
C LEU A 1022 -15.78 11.05 -14.45
N ASP A 1023 -16.22 9.82 -14.75
CA ASP A 1023 -17.62 9.54 -15.11
C ASP A 1023 -18.59 9.89 -13.96
N GLY A 1024 -18.13 9.77 -12.71
CA GLY A 1024 -18.95 9.94 -11.52
C GLY A 1024 -19.58 11.32 -11.35
N GLY A 1025 -19.02 12.37 -11.97
CA GLY A 1025 -19.62 13.70 -11.96
C GLY A 1025 -20.89 13.83 -12.80
N GLN A 1026 -21.16 12.90 -13.72
CA GLN A 1026 -22.40 12.89 -14.50
C GLN A 1026 -23.59 12.27 -13.76
N TYR A 1027 -23.36 11.59 -12.64
CA TYR A 1027 -24.46 11.05 -11.84
C TYR A 1027 -25.24 12.16 -11.11
N LEU A 1028 -26.44 11.82 -10.65
CA LEU A 1028 -27.36 12.75 -9.97
C LEU A 1028 -27.55 12.38 -8.50
N GLY A 1029 -27.88 13.37 -7.66
CA GLY A 1029 -28.17 13.15 -6.25
C GLY A 1029 -27.00 12.50 -5.50
N ASN A 1030 -27.31 11.49 -4.67
CA ASN A 1030 -26.33 10.83 -3.81
C ASN A 1030 -25.33 9.94 -4.56
N ASP A 1031 -25.56 9.71 -5.86
CA ASP A 1031 -24.66 8.95 -6.72
C ASP A 1031 -23.49 9.78 -7.25
N LYS A 1032 -23.63 11.12 -7.22
CA LYS A 1032 -22.69 12.07 -7.84
C LYS A 1032 -21.35 12.09 -7.12
N ILE A 1033 -20.28 11.84 -7.88
CA ILE A 1033 -18.90 12.07 -7.46
C ILE A 1033 -18.51 13.46 -7.97
N SER A 1034 -18.53 14.43 -7.07
CA SER A 1034 -18.16 15.81 -7.39
C SER A 1034 -16.76 15.91 -7.99
N GLN A 1035 -16.65 16.57 -9.14
CA GLN A 1035 -15.36 16.83 -9.77
C GLN A 1035 -14.65 18.04 -9.13
N ILE A 1036 -13.39 18.26 -9.49
CA ILE A 1036 -12.58 19.41 -9.04
C ILE A 1036 -12.25 20.26 -10.26
N PRO A 1037 -12.47 21.58 -10.22
CA PRO A 1037 -12.14 22.45 -11.35
C PRO A 1037 -10.62 22.56 -11.53
N LEU A 1038 -10.21 22.96 -12.72
CA LEU A 1038 -8.86 23.38 -13.03
C LEU A 1038 -8.70 24.84 -12.58
N VAL A 1039 -7.83 25.09 -11.60
CA VAL A 1039 -7.49 26.45 -11.15
C VAL A 1039 -6.39 26.99 -12.03
N ASP A 1040 -6.44 28.27 -12.40
CA ASP A 1040 -5.38 28.93 -13.18
C ASP A 1040 -5.21 30.39 -12.73
N ILE A 1041 -4.01 30.79 -12.29
CA ILE A 1041 -3.73 32.16 -11.84
C ILE A 1041 -3.56 33.06 -13.05
N THR A 1042 -4.45 34.04 -13.18
CA THR A 1042 -4.45 34.99 -14.30
C THR A 1042 -3.73 36.30 -13.96
N ASN A 1043 -3.69 36.66 -12.68
CA ASN A 1043 -2.99 37.83 -12.18
C ASN A 1043 -2.50 37.54 -10.75
N PRO A 1044 -1.25 37.83 -10.38
CA PRO A 1044 -0.18 38.42 -11.19
C PRO A 1044 0.34 37.47 -12.29
N SER A 1045 0.95 38.02 -13.34
CA SER A 1045 1.63 37.29 -14.41
C SER A 1045 3.14 37.16 -14.14
N VAL A 1046 3.80 36.20 -14.78
CA VAL A 1046 5.25 35.93 -14.62
C VAL A 1046 6.12 37.10 -15.12
N ILE A 1047 5.53 38.04 -15.87
CA ILE A 1047 6.18 39.24 -16.39
C ILE A 1047 5.95 40.47 -15.51
N ASP A 1048 5.09 40.39 -14.49
CA ASP A 1048 4.71 41.55 -13.69
C ASP A 1048 5.81 41.87 -12.67
N GLU A 1049 6.26 43.13 -12.67
CA GLU A 1049 7.18 43.67 -11.67
C GLU A 1049 6.45 44.63 -10.73
N PHE A 1050 6.49 44.32 -9.43
CA PHE A 1050 5.86 45.16 -8.41
C PHE A 1050 6.87 46.10 -7.76
N ASN A 1051 6.83 47.38 -8.14
CA ASN A 1051 7.65 48.44 -7.59
C ASN A 1051 6.93 49.15 -6.44
N ASN A 1052 7.43 48.99 -5.22
CA ASN A 1052 6.87 49.55 -3.99
C ASN A 1052 5.35 49.35 -3.79
N PRO A 1053 4.80 48.13 -4.00
CA PRO A 1053 3.38 47.88 -3.80
C PRO A 1053 3.00 47.92 -2.31
N SER A 1054 1.84 48.48 -1.98
CA SER A 1054 1.20 48.23 -0.67
C SER A 1054 0.37 46.95 -0.70
N THR A 1055 -0.27 46.65 -1.83
CA THR A 1055 -1.13 45.47 -2.01
C THR A 1055 -0.91 44.82 -3.38
N ILE A 1056 -1.22 43.53 -3.49
CA ILE A 1056 -1.22 42.77 -4.75
C ILE A 1056 -2.55 42.05 -4.90
N ASN A 1057 -3.19 42.22 -6.06
CA ASN A 1057 -4.42 41.51 -6.39
C ASN A 1057 -4.09 40.13 -6.96
N VAL A 1058 -4.50 39.07 -6.27
CA VAL A 1058 -4.41 37.69 -6.76
C VAL A 1058 -5.76 37.32 -7.37
N ILE A 1059 -5.76 36.96 -8.65
CA ILE A 1059 -6.95 36.61 -9.44
C ILE A 1059 -6.67 35.29 -10.15
N TRP A 1060 -7.62 34.36 -10.07
CA TRP A 1060 -7.55 33.06 -10.72
C TRP A 1060 -8.87 32.75 -11.43
N ASN A 1061 -8.85 31.79 -12.34
CA ASN A 1061 -10.03 31.15 -12.91
C ASN A 1061 -10.22 29.77 -12.25
N ALA A 1062 -11.46 29.27 -12.24
CA ALA A 1062 -11.78 27.92 -11.82
C ALA A 1062 -12.73 27.28 -12.85
N ASP A 1063 -12.16 26.53 -13.80
CA ASP A 1063 -12.88 25.99 -14.94
C ASP A 1063 -13.18 24.50 -14.74
N TRP A 1064 -14.40 24.05 -15.03
CA TRP A 1064 -14.78 22.63 -14.89
C TRP A 1064 -14.23 21.76 -16.02
N GLN A 1065 -12.91 21.57 -15.99
CA GLN A 1065 -12.13 20.93 -17.04
C GLN A 1065 -11.10 19.97 -16.46
N ARG A 1066 -10.62 19.06 -17.31
CA ARG A 1066 -9.60 18.10 -16.96
C ARG A 1066 -8.20 18.72 -17.03
N TRP A 1067 -7.25 18.17 -16.29
CA TRP A 1067 -5.85 18.62 -16.23
C TRP A 1067 -5.17 18.81 -17.60
N ASP A 1068 -5.57 18.09 -18.64
CA ASP A 1068 -4.98 18.19 -19.99
C ASP A 1068 -5.72 19.16 -20.92
N SER A 1069 -6.60 19.98 -20.34
CA SER A 1069 -7.31 21.05 -21.05
C SER A 1069 -6.39 22.25 -21.26
N GLU A 1070 -6.33 22.70 -22.51
CA GLU A 1070 -5.53 23.85 -22.92
C GLU A 1070 -6.45 24.92 -23.54
N PRO A 1071 -6.09 26.21 -23.49
CA PRO A 1071 -6.93 27.28 -24.06
C PRO A 1071 -7.30 27.07 -25.54
N SER A 1072 -6.44 26.37 -26.30
CA SER A 1072 -6.65 26.04 -27.71
C SER A 1072 -7.44 24.75 -27.96
N ASN A 1073 -7.59 23.89 -26.94
CA ASN A 1073 -8.29 22.62 -27.03
C ASN A 1073 -8.90 22.26 -25.67
N LEU A 1074 -10.11 22.79 -25.43
CA LEU A 1074 -10.84 22.60 -24.19
C LEU A 1074 -11.28 21.15 -24.04
N LYS A 1075 -10.82 20.49 -22.99
CA LYS A 1075 -11.18 19.09 -22.68
C LYS A 1075 -12.04 19.02 -21.43
N ASN A 1076 -13.24 18.46 -21.59
CA ASN A 1076 -14.07 18.07 -20.45
C ASN A 1076 -13.45 16.84 -19.74
N TYR A 1077 -13.95 16.50 -18.55
CA TYR A 1077 -13.48 15.33 -17.79
C TYR A 1077 -13.57 14.02 -18.59
N THR A 1078 -14.70 13.77 -19.25
CA THR A 1078 -14.87 12.69 -20.23
C THR A 1078 -15.64 13.18 -21.46
N GLU A 1079 -15.70 12.35 -22.50
CA GLU A 1079 -16.39 12.65 -23.76
C GLU A 1079 -17.91 12.82 -23.62
N GLU A 1080 -18.52 12.33 -22.54
CA GLU A 1080 -19.96 12.43 -22.30
C GLU A 1080 -20.39 13.70 -21.57
N TYR A 1081 -19.45 14.51 -21.09
CA TYR A 1081 -19.76 15.77 -20.42
C TYR A 1081 -20.29 16.80 -21.42
N THR A 1082 -21.36 17.49 -21.03
CA THR A 1082 -21.89 18.63 -21.80
C THR A 1082 -20.95 19.83 -21.73
N SER A 1083 -21.08 20.74 -22.70
CA SER A 1083 -20.35 22.01 -22.70
C SER A 1083 -20.78 22.96 -21.58
N THR A 1084 -21.81 22.64 -20.78
CA THR A 1084 -22.38 23.47 -19.71
C THR A 1084 -22.25 22.86 -18.31
N TYR A 1085 -21.40 21.84 -18.14
CA TYR A 1085 -21.24 21.17 -16.84
C TYR A 1085 -20.91 22.14 -15.71
N SER A 1086 -21.61 21.97 -14.59
CA SER A 1086 -21.36 22.67 -13.36
C SER A 1086 -21.70 21.83 -12.13
N GLU A 1087 -21.28 22.33 -10.98
CA GLU A 1087 -21.45 21.68 -9.69
C GLU A 1087 -22.09 22.65 -8.70
N SER A 1088 -22.90 22.13 -7.77
CA SER A 1088 -23.59 22.93 -6.75
C SER A 1088 -22.84 23.04 -5.41
N THR A 1089 -21.84 22.19 -5.16
CA THR A 1089 -21.07 22.25 -3.91
C THR A 1089 -20.08 23.41 -3.93
N GLU A 1090 -20.05 24.16 -2.84
CA GLU A 1090 -19.16 25.32 -2.68
C GLU A 1090 -17.68 24.95 -2.76
N LEU A 1091 -16.89 25.90 -3.26
CA LEU A 1091 -15.43 25.81 -3.33
C LEU A 1091 -14.81 26.63 -2.20
N ILE A 1092 -13.69 26.12 -1.68
CA ILE A 1092 -12.82 26.81 -0.73
C ILE A 1092 -11.48 27.00 -1.40
N TYR A 1093 -11.01 28.24 -1.43
CA TYR A 1093 -9.68 28.58 -1.92
C TYR A 1093 -8.76 28.93 -0.75
N SER A 1094 -7.64 28.24 -0.66
CA SER A 1094 -6.57 28.51 0.30
C SER A 1094 -5.40 29.17 -0.42
N ILE A 1095 -5.03 30.37 0.04
CA ILE A 1095 -4.05 31.23 -0.64
C ILE A 1095 -2.80 31.30 0.23
N LYS A 1096 -1.70 30.83 -0.33
CA LYS A 1096 -0.44 30.59 0.39
C LYS A 1096 0.69 31.31 -0.32
N TYR A 1097 1.70 31.72 0.43
CA TYR A 1097 2.95 32.22 -0.12
C TYR A 1097 4.18 31.52 0.49
N SER A 1098 5.29 31.57 -0.24
CA SER A 1098 6.60 31.14 0.24
C SER A 1098 7.64 32.20 -0.12
N SER A 1099 8.50 32.55 0.84
CA SER A 1099 9.61 33.50 0.68
C SER A 1099 10.98 32.83 0.55
N ASP A 1100 11.05 31.51 0.59
CA ASP A 1100 12.28 30.72 0.67
C ASP A 1100 12.33 29.59 -0.37
N ASN A 1101 11.72 29.84 -1.54
CA ASN A 1101 11.66 28.92 -2.67
C ASN A 1101 10.97 27.58 -2.31
N ALA A 1102 9.76 27.69 -1.75
CA ALA A 1102 8.84 26.59 -1.40
C ALA A 1102 9.30 25.67 -0.26
N ARG A 1103 10.29 26.07 0.57
CA ARG A 1103 10.71 25.29 1.75
C ARG A 1103 9.77 25.48 2.93
N THR A 1104 9.27 26.70 3.12
CA THR A 1104 8.24 27.05 4.09
C THR A 1104 7.10 27.78 3.41
N TRP A 1105 5.89 27.55 3.93
CA TRP A 1105 4.66 28.11 3.40
C TRP A 1105 3.90 28.82 4.51
N TYR A 1106 3.26 29.92 4.14
CA TYR A 1106 2.46 30.76 5.03
C TYR A 1106 1.14 31.11 4.37
N TYR A 1107 0.08 31.34 5.15
CA TYR A 1107 -1.16 31.92 4.61
C TYR A 1107 -0.97 33.41 4.31
N CYS A 1108 -1.53 33.88 3.20
CA CYS A 1108 -1.43 35.28 2.81
C CYS A 1108 -2.20 36.25 3.73
N GLY A 1109 -3.12 35.77 4.58
CA GLY A 1109 -3.93 36.62 5.46
C GLY A 1109 -3.30 36.94 6.82
N GLU A 1110 -2.61 35.99 7.47
CA GLU A 1110 -2.12 36.17 8.86
C GLU A 1110 -0.68 35.69 9.11
N ASN A 1111 0.14 35.44 8.07
CA ASN A 1111 1.52 34.93 8.21
C ASN A 1111 1.64 33.67 9.11
N GLU A 1112 0.55 32.91 9.28
CA GLU A 1112 0.56 31.61 9.98
C GLU A 1112 1.20 30.55 9.07
N LYS A 1113 2.03 29.68 9.66
CA LYS A 1113 2.73 28.62 8.94
C LYS A 1113 1.75 27.54 8.46
N THR A 1114 1.92 27.08 7.21
CA THR A 1114 1.09 26.05 6.58
C THR A 1114 1.93 25.06 5.76
N THR A 1115 1.29 24.06 5.16
CA THR A 1115 1.89 23.13 4.21
C THR A 1115 1.04 23.01 2.92
N PRO A 1116 1.66 22.78 1.75
CA PRO A 1116 0.92 22.52 0.51
C PRO A 1116 0.03 21.27 0.63
N GLY A 1117 -1.19 21.34 0.08
CA GLY A 1117 -2.14 20.22 0.10
C GLY A 1117 -2.85 20.00 1.44
N GLN A 1118 -2.72 20.93 2.38
CA GLN A 1118 -3.46 20.98 3.62
C GLN A 1118 -4.64 21.95 3.49
N LYS A 1119 -5.85 21.41 3.57
CA LYS A 1119 -7.10 22.17 3.74
C LYS A 1119 -7.17 22.67 5.19
N TYR A 1120 -7.47 23.95 5.39
CA TYR A 1120 -7.61 24.51 6.75
C TYR A 1120 -8.95 24.06 7.36
N SER A 1121 -8.93 23.58 8.61
CA SER A 1121 -10.05 22.89 9.26
C SER A 1121 -11.22 23.80 9.64
N ASP A 1122 -10.95 25.08 9.84
CA ASP A 1122 -11.92 26.05 10.33
C ASP A 1122 -12.26 27.04 9.20
N ASN A 1123 -13.52 27.47 9.07
CA ASN A 1123 -13.92 28.47 8.07
C ASN A 1123 -13.40 29.89 8.42
N ASN A 1124 -12.15 30.02 8.88
CA ASN A 1124 -11.54 31.32 9.17
C ASN A 1124 -11.41 32.10 7.84
N PRO A 1125 -12.16 33.21 7.66
CA PRO A 1125 -12.14 33.98 6.43
C PRO A 1125 -10.78 34.66 6.17
N SER A 1126 -9.91 34.74 7.18
CA SER A 1126 -8.53 35.22 7.02
C SER A 1126 -7.64 34.25 6.25
N HIS A 1127 -7.96 32.95 6.20
CA HIS A 1127 -7.13 31.92 5.55
C HIS A 1127 -7.74 31.36 4.26
N ASN A 1128 -9.05 31.50 4.12
CA ASN A 1128 -9.83 30.90 3.05
C ASN A 1128 -10.81 31.91 2.46
N THR A 1129 -10.91 31.95 1.13
CA THR A 1129 -12.05 32.57 0.46
C THR A 1129 -13.05 31.48 0.06
N THR A 1130 -14.33 31.73 0.31
CA THR A 1130 -15.41 30.81 -0.09
C THR A 1130 -16.10 31.36 -1.31
N SER A 1131 -16.56 30.48 -2.20
CA SER A 1131 -17.44 30.89 -3.29
C SER A 1131 -18.63 29.95 -3.43
N PRO A 1132 -19.87 30.49 -3.44
CA PRO A 1132 -21.02 29.73 -3.91
C PRO A 1132 -20.89 29.62 -5.43
N PHE A 1133 -20.83 28.42 -6.02
CA PHE A 1133 -20.75 28.32 -7.48
C PHE A 1133 -21.73 27.35 -8.12
N ALA A 1134 -22.14 27.70 -9.35
CA ALA A 1134 -23.09 27.00 -10.22
C ALA A 1134 -22.78 27.10 -11.74
N ASP A 1135 -21.75 27.85 -12.20
CA ASP A 1135 -21.45 28.06 -13.64
C ASP A 1135 -20.07 27.52 -14.10
N LYS A 1136 -19.90 27.36 -15.42
CA LYS A 1136 -18.73 26.70 -16.03
C LYS A 1136 -17.42 27.51 -16.02
N TRP A 1137 -17.53 28.84 -16.03
CA TRP A 1137 -16.43 29.80 -16.30
C TRP A 1137 -16.35 30.86 -15.21
N TYR A 1138 -16.01 30.45 -13.99
CA TYR A 1138 -16.02 31.37 -12.87
C TYR A 1138 -14.73 32.17 -12.73
N LYS A 1139 -14.89 33.45 -12.40
CA LYS A 1139 -13.84 34.32 -11.89
C LYS A 1139 -14.16 34.71 -10.44
N PRO A 1140 -13.54 34.05 -9.45
CA PRO A 1140 -13.58 34.47 -8.06
C PRO A 1140 -13.25 35.95 -7.90
N SER A 1141 -13.83 36.58 -6.87
CA SER A 1141 -13.47 37.95 -6.52
C SER A 1141 -11.96 38.05 -6.24
N PRO A 1142 -11.29 39.13 -6.70
CA PRO A 1142 -9.87 39.31 -6.45
C PRO A 1142 -9.55 39.23 -4.95
N TYR A 1143 -8.53 38.44 -4.60
CA TYR A 1143 -7.98 38.44 -3.25
C TYR A 1143 -6.92 39.53 -3.14
N VAL A 1144 -7.10 40.46 -2.21
CA VAL A 1144 -6.17 41.56 -1.97
C VAL A 1144 -5.15 41.11 -0.92
N TRP A 1145 -3.91 40.87 -1.35
CA TRP A 1145 -2.81 40.52 -0.46
C TRP A 1145 -2.08 41.79 0.00
N ASP A 1146 -2.09 42.08 1.31
CA ASP A 1146 -1.28 43.14 1.90
C ASP A 1146 0.19 42.71 1.95
N VAL A 1147 1.02 43.42 1.18
CA VAL A 1147 2.45 43.15 1.09
C VAL A 1147 3.27 44.25 1.76
N SER A 1148 2.66 45.28 2.34
CA SER A 1148 3.32 46.51 2.82
C SER A 1148 4.55 46.28 3.70
N THR A 1149 4.57 45.23 4.52
CA THR A 1149 5.66 44.88 5.43
C THR A 1149 6.69 43.90 4.84
N PHE A 1150 6.49 43.43 3.61
CA PHE A 1150 7.33 42.38 2.99
C PHE A 1150 8.62 42.98 2.41
N PRO A 1151 9.81 42.41 2.72
CA PRO A 1151 11.08 42.89 2.20
C PRO A 1151 11.23 42.63 0.70
N LYS A 1152 12.21 43.30 0.09
CA LYS A 1152 12.63 43.04 -1.30
C LYS A 1152 13.03 41.57 -1.45
N GLY A 1153 12.42 40.86 -2.40
CA GLY A 1153 12.64 39.43 -2.53
C GLY A 1153 11.72 38.75 -3.53
N SER A 1154 12.02 37.48 -3.81
CA SER A 1154 11.17 36.61 -4.63
C SER A 1154 10.18 35.87 -3.73
N TYR A 1155 8.93 35.81 -4.18
CA TYR A 1155 7.86 35.13 -3.48
C TYR A 1155 7.13 34.19 -4.43
N ILE A 1156 6.77 33.00 -3.97
CA ILE A 1156 5.90 32.08 -4.70
C ILE A 1156 4.52 32.20 -4.10
N ILE A 1157 3.53 32.52 -4.93
CA ILE A 1157 2.12 32.51 -4.56
C ILE A 1157 1.53 31.19 -5.02
N ARG A 1158 0.65 30.60 -4.22
CA ARG A 1158 -0.05 29.35 -4.50
C ARG A 1158 -1.52 29.48 -4.14
N VAL A 1159 -2.38 29.14 -5.08
CA VAL A 1159 -3.84 29.09 -4.87
C VAL A 1159 -4.26 27.63 -4.94
N GLU A 1160 -4.83 27.11 -3.85
CA GLU A 1160 -5.36 25.75 -3.78
C GLU A 1160 -6.88 25.76 -3.68
N CYS A 1161 -7.57 25.03 -4.54
CA CYS A 1161 -9.02 24.89 -4.56
C CYS A 1161 -9.45 23.52 -4.07
N TYR A 1162 -10.27 23.53 -3.03
CA TYR A 1162 -10.89 22.38 -2.40
C TYR A 1162 -12.41 22.45 -2.54
N ARG A 1163 -13.07 21.31 -2.41
CA ARG A 1163 -14.53 21.26 -2.19
C ARG A 1163 -14.79 21.50 -0.70
N LYS A 1164 -15.78 22.32 -0.36
CA LYS A 1164 -16.08 22.63 1.06
C LYS A 1164 -16.35 21.39 1.90
N SER A 1165 -17.17 20.49 1.38
CA SER A 1165 -17.65 19.29 2.11
C SER A 1165 -16.83 18.02 1.85
N ILE A 1166 -15.69 18.11 1.15
CA ILE A 1166 -14.83 16.96 0.83
C ILE A 1166 -13.39 17.37 1.11
N ASP A 1167 -12.63 16.53 1.81
CA ASP A 1167 -11.22 16.83 2.16
C ASP A 1167 -10.24 16.24 1.15
N LEU A 1168 -10.66 15.22 0.42
CA LEU A 1168 -9.89 14.59 -0.65
C LEU A 1168 -9.97 15.37 -1.94
N HIS A 1169 -8.86 15.28 -2.68
CA HIS A 1169 -8.64 15.83 -4.00
C HIS A 1169 -8.72 17.37 -4.05
N TYR A 1170 -7.83 17.97 -4.82
CA TYR A 1170 -7.78 19.42 -4.94
C TYR A 1170 -7.06 19.83 -6.21
N SER A 1171 -7.26 21.07 -6.65
CA SER A 1171 -6.47 21.64 -7.74
C SER A 1171 -5.66 22.80 -7.19
N TYR A 1172 -4.50 23.06 -7.78
CA TYR A 1172 -3.72 24.23 -7.43
C TYR A 1172 -3.02 24.80 -8.63
N ASP A 1173 -2.70 26.08 -8.53
CA ASP A 1173 -1.74 26.74 -9.41
C ASP A 1173 -0.78 27.61 -8.60
N GLN A 1174 0.39 27.90 -9.17
CA GLN A 1174 1.48 28.61 -8.51
C GLN A 1174 2.13 29.60 -9.45
N ILE A 1175 2.61 30.69 -8.90
CA ILE A 1175 3.37 31.67 -9.66
C ILE A 1175 4.47 32.30 -8.81
N GLN A 1176 5.64 32.48 -9.41
CA GLN A 1176 6.74 33.21 -8.79
C GLN A 1176 6.65 34.67 -9.19
N ILE A 1177 6.68 35.56 -8.20
CA ILE A 1177 6.68 37.01 -8.37
C ILE A 1177 7.85 37.65 -7.63
N TYR A 1178 8.09 38.93 -7.92
CA TYR A 1178 9.11 39.71 -7.25
C TYR A 1178 8.62 41.05 -6.74
N LEU A 1179 8.98 41.33 -5.48
CA LEU A 1179 8.75 42.62 -4.85
C LEU A 1179 10.03 43.44 -4.87
N ASN A 1180 9.98 44.61 -5.52
CA ASN A 1180 11.05 45.60 -5.49
C ASN A 1180 10.66 46.70 -4.50
N ARG A 1181 11.28 46.69 -3.32
CA ARG A 1181 11.15 47.72 -2.28
C ARG A 1181 12.19 48.83 -2.49
#